data_AF-A0A395NUT0-F1
#
_entry.id   AF-A0A395NUT0-F1
#
_cell.length_a   1.000
_cell.length_b   1.000
_cell.length_c   1.000
_cell.angle_alpha   90.00
_cell.angle_beta   90.00
_cell.angle_gamma   90.00
#
_symmetry.space_group_name_H-M   'P 1'
#
loop_
_entity.id
_entity.type
_entity.pdbx_description
1 polymer ?
#
loop_
_entity_poly.entity_id
_entity_poly.type
_entity_poly.pdbx_seq_one_letter_code
_entity_poly.pdbx_strand_id
1 'polypeptide(L)'
;MSQGDHEIGAMAPPTMQEKNQRLKEAAMRNSPSTDRRHGPPQNDNSRLSKALEKASEVDFTNDKEAQEWESKYKERFSKKRNGDQILHTLAKNETKWSDEKIKKFLDWILGRHHELLNPKNKDNYTPFHLAFMYKNDAFIEAVLEKSGLVNISNVLSDTCQYGNSLHVAIKYMCDTRLIELMMKPCANVSEILSNGKTDTLDTPLHLCIKMDLEGGGDELGDGDGDSSDSGSEPDTCKENAKEEKLQEDEIASYVRSYCVRNFSREMIMECLYAPGQERHIEFDLGGLPHPSISEDYLKRLSSHLRFESILKYVALPKLTMEKAISRKNIGRLLPKKGLSDLVDVFDWLHKNGVRKIVKVMVIDDGDPGHADASIEKAVGRFGVEIWDWKRLDLSTEVIQNCSKDVKEISLYSTGNNAVLMGWASEQGLPNIKKFPKGLEDKDRLETYISAFKTSIQTDTINRVKVQHTMDNKSISFASGFKSGEEQFQPLLRSSIDPQDPQPRPVKIAIIDDGVDASLASLDDKIAMGESFCPYPNSTDLVSPYYVPSGKHGTCMAALICKICPHVKLYVARLDERPAVGSGQRQITIKSAADAIRWASSYDVDIISMSWTIETQVIDSPDMKNFRAAVEAAEQKGIIMFCSTSDQGNSTNDNCYPGSFNGPTTIGGATDTGDALAWVNVRKVRFLLPGSNVPFYNNEGRVVSYESGSSVATAAASGLAGLLLFCSWLLKENDSPLKGNQKMEKAFSEIALHGNFPRVQKFFDQRFRDELKRAEKDSGAGLEESGFYDIASITWNDNCRQALSRVMEEIMRQ
;
A
#
# COMPACT_ATOMS: atom_id res chain seq x y z
N MET A 1 34.98 25.72 -65.36
CA MET A 1 36.04 25.14 -64.52
C MET A 1 36.11 25.92 -63.22
N SER A 2 35.59 25.37 -62.13
CA SER A 2 36.03 25.56 -60.73
C SER A 2 35.12 24.70 -59.87
N GLN A 3 35.65 24.06 -58.84
CA GLN A 3 34.84 23.45 -57.77
C GLN A 3 34.54 24.49 -56.69
N GLY A 4 33.68 24.12 -55.75
CA GLY A 4 33.21 24.96 -54.64
C GLY A 4 32.20 24.17 -53.82
N ASP A 5 32.69 23.22 -53.03
CA ASP A 5 31.87 22.29 -52.27
C ASP A 5 31.21 22.97 -51.06
N HIS A 6 29.93 22.66 -50.81
CA HIS A 6 29.20 23.08 -49.61
C HIS A 6 28.84 21.86 -48.76
N GLU A 7 29.61 21.63 -47.69
CA GLU A 7 29.23 20.66 -46.66
C GLU A 7 28.04 21.18 -45.85
N ILE A 8 27.02 20.33 -45.67
CA ILE A 8 25.91 20.58 -44.75
C ILE A 8 26.30 20.00 -43.39
N GLY A 9 26.89 20.83 -42.53
CA GLY A 9 27.31 20.44 -41.18
C GLY A 9 26.11 20.11 -40.29
N ALA A 10 25.99 18.85 -39.85
CA ALA A 10 25.01 18.44 -38.87
C ALA A 10 25.34 19.02 -37.49
N MET A 11 24.40 19.76 -36.89
CA MET A 11 24.55 20.23 -35.50
C MET A 11 24.45 19.06 -34.52
N ALA A 12 25.46 18.92 -33.65
CA ALA A 12 25.42 17.97 -32.54
C ALA A 12 24.35 18.38 -31.50
N PRO A 13 23.71 17.42 -30.80
CA PRO A 13 22.79 17.73 -29.71
C PRO A 13 23.52 18.44 -28.55
N PRO A 14 22.87 19.40 -27.86
CA PRO A 14 23.50 20.20 -26.83
C PRO A 14 23.93 19.36 -25.62
N THR A 15 25.09 19.70 -25.06
CA THR A 15 25.70 18.99 -23.93
C THR A 15 24.91 19.17 -22.63
N MET A 16 25.16 18.27 -21.66
CA MET A 16 24.62 18.38 -20.29
C MET A 16 24.96 19.73 -19.64
N GLN A 17 26.14 20.29 -19.91
CA GLN A 17 26.54 21.60 -19.39
C GLN A 17 25.71 22.74 -20.00
N GLU A 18 25.42 22.71 -21.30
CA GLU A 18 24.58 23.72 -21.97
C GLU A 18 23.11 23.60 -21.57
N LYS A 19 22.59 22.38 -21.35
CA LYS A 19 21.26 22.18 -20.74
C LYS A 19 21.21 22.75 -19.32
N ASN A 20 22.20 22.45 -18.48
CA ASN A 20 22.27 22.98 -17.12
C ASN A 20 22.45 24.50 -17.07
N GLN A 21 23.15 25.09 -18.05
CA GLN A 21 23.26 26.54 -18.20
C GLN A 21 21.89 27.18 -18.51
N ARG A 22 21.15 26.62 -19.48
CA ARG A 22 19.80 27.09 -19.84
C ARG A 22 18.79 26.88 -18.70
N LEU A 23 18.91 25.79 -17.93
CA LEU A 23 18.09 25.55 -16.74
C LEU A 23 18.38 26.56 -15.61
N LYS A 24 19.65 26.97 -15.41
CA LYS A 24 19.99 28.08 -14.50
C LYS A 24 19.38 29.41 -14.96
N GLU A 25 19.43 29.69 -16.26
CA GLU A 25 18.82 30.90 -16.84
C GLU A 25 17.28 30.89 -16.80
N ALA A 26 16.64 29.71 -16.80
CA ALA A 26 15.21 29.56 -16.58
C ALA A 26 14.83 29.72 -15.10
N ALA A 27 15.57 29.08 -14.19
CA ALA A 27 15.34 29.17 -12.75
C ALA A 27 15.44 30.62 -12.22
N MET A 28 16.30 31.46 -12.82
CA MET A 28 16.36 32.89 -12.48
C MET A 28 15.09 33.67 -12.89
N ARG A 29 14.36 33.25 -13.93
CA ARG A 29 13.13 33.93 -14.40
C ARG A 29 11.94 33.70 -13.48
N ASN A 30 11.88 32.53 -12.83
CA ASN A 30 10.82 32.17 -11.89
C ASN A 30 11.11 32.59 -10.43
N SER A 31 12.10 33.48 -10.23
CA SER A 31 12.30 34.16 -8.94
C SER A 31 11.20 35.23 -8.73
N PRO A 32 10.72 35.46 -7.49
CA PRO A 32 9.57 36.33 -7.25
C PRO A 32 9.82 37.77 -7.70
N SER A 33 8.91 38.30 -8.50
CA SER A 33 9.03 39.62 -9.11
C SER A 33 9.08 40.74 -8.07
N THR A 34 10.11 41.58 -8.14
CA THR A 34 10.24 42.75 -7.28
C THR A 34 9.34 43.88 -7.80
N ASP A 35 8.07 43.90 -7.37
CA ASP A 35 7.12 44.97 -7.76
C ASP A 35 7.68 46.35 -7.38
N ARG A 36 7.85 47.20 -8.40
CA ARG A 36 8.51 48.50 -8.29
C ARG A 36 7.55 49.59 -7.80
N ARG A 37 6.97 49.40 -6.61
CA ARG A 37 6.20 50.43 -5.91
C ARG A 37 6.48 50.44 -4.41
N HIS A 38 7.56 51.12 -4.02
CA HIS A 38 7.75 52.02 -2.86
C HIS A 38 9.27 52.29 -2.67
N GLY A 39 9.63 53.34 -1.91
CA GLY A 39 11.02 53.83 -1.79
C GLY A 39 11.99 52.92 -1.02
N PRO A 40 13.32 53.09 -1.19
CA PRO A 40 14.32 52.11 -0.75
C PRO A 40 14.63 52.13 0.77
N PRO A 41 14.57 50.99 1.47
CA PRO A 41 15.06 50.86 2.85
C PRO A 41 16.60 50.64 2.90
N GLN A 42 17.35 51.58 2.33
CA GLN A 42 18.75 51.40 1.90
C GLN A 42 19.81 51.26 3.01
N ASN A 43 19.45 51.33 4.30
CA ASN A 43 20.40 51.57 5.40
C ASN A 43 20.82 50.31 6.19
N ASP A 44 20.05 49.21 6.14
CA ASP A 44 20.29 48.03 6.99
C ASP A 44 21.18 46.95 6.35
N ASN A 45 20.92 46.55 5.10
CA ASN A 45 21.74 45.54 4.42
C ASN A 45 23.21 46.00 4.34
N SER A 46 23.44 47.32 4.22
CA SER A 46 24.76 47.98 4.28
C SER A 46 25.50 47.80 5.62
N ARG A 47 24.83 47.33 6.69
CA ARG A 47 25.41 47.10 8.03
C ARG A 47 25.72 45.63 8.28
N LEU A 48 24.88 44.72 7.76
CA LEU A 48 25.10 43.28 7.80
C LEU A 48 26.20 42.86 6.82
N SER A 49 26.19 43.38 5.59
CA SER A 49 27.24 43.11 4.61
C SER A 49 28.62 43.52 5.13
N LYS A 50 28.74 44.68 5.79
CA LYS A 50 30.00 45.13 6.43
C LYS A 50 30.43 44.30 7.64
N ALA A 51 29.51 43.60 8.31
CA ALA A 51 29.85 42.67 9.37
C ALA A 51 30.41 41.36 8.79
N LEU A 52 29.82 40.86 7.71
CA LEU A 52 30.29 39.68 6.96
C LEU A 52 31.59 39.97 6.17
N GLU A 53 31.74 41.17 5.63
CA GLU A 53 33.00 41.67 5.05
C GLU A 53 34.13 41.62 6.09
N LYS A 54 33.92 42.14 7.30
CA LYS A 54 34.92 42.09 8.36
C LYS A 54 35.10 40.71 9.01
N ALA A 55 34.08 39.85 8.99
CA ALA A 55 34.24 38.44 9.36
C ALA A 55 35.08 37.66 8.34
N SER A 56 35.13 38.07 7.06
CA SER A 56 35.98 37.40 6.06
C SER A 56 37.47 37.40 6.46
N GLU A 57 37.91 38.42 7.18
CA GLU A 57 39.31 38.66 7.61
C GLU A 57 39.71 37.92 8.91
N VAL A 58 38.75 37.39 9.68
CA VAL A 58 38.97 36.81 11.03
C VAL A 58 39.18 35.29 11.00
N ASP A 59 40.14 34.74 11.74
CA ASP A 59 40.22 33.29 11.92
C ASP A 59 39.31 32.81 13.06
N PHE A 60 38.18 32.21 12.70
CA PHE A 60 37.21 31.65 13.65
C PHE A 60 37.66 30.34 14.31
N THR A 61 38.83 29.80 13.94
CA THR A 61 39.51 28.75 14.71
C THR A 61 40.40 29.32 15.83
N ASN A 62 40.76 30.61 15.77
CA ASN A 62 41.42 31.32 16.86
C ASN A 62 40.37 31.92 17.81
N ASP A 63 40.21 31.29 18.97
CA ASP A 63 39.16 31.63 19.93
C ASP A 63 39.23 33.08 20.44
N LYS A 64 40.42 33.72 20.44
CA LYS A 64 40.59 35.13 20.83
C LYS A 64 40.07 36.09 19.77
N GLU A 65 40.51 35.93 18.52
CA GLU A 65 40.05 36.78 17.41
C GLU A 65 38.52 36.65 17.23
N ALA A 66 38.01 35.43 17.38
CA ALA A 66 36.59 35.16 17.32
C ALA A 66 35.81 35.86 18.45
N GLN A 67 36.30 35.85 19.69
CA GLN A 67 35.69 36.57 20.83
C GLN A 67 35.80 38.09 20.73
N GLU A 68 36.91 38.62 20.18
CA GLU A 68 37.07 40.05 19.90
C GLU A 68 36.10 40.53 18.81
N TRP A 69 35.91 39.73 17.75
CA TRP A 69 34.89 39.99 16.73
C TRP A 69 33.48 39.86 17.32
N GLU A 70 33.19 38.80 18.09
CA GLU A 70 31.91 38.61 18.77
C GLU A 70 31.54 39.84 19.61
N SER A 71 32.42 40.25 20.53
CA SER A 71 32.22 41.40 21.43
C SER A 71 31.94 42.72 20.70
N LYS A 72 32.39 42.86 19.45
CA LYS A 72 32.26 44.05 18.60
C LYS A 72 31.04 44.02 17.67
N TYR A 73 30.48 42.84 17.39
CA TYR A 73 29.41 42.63 16.41
C TYR A 73 28.17 41.88 16.94
N LYS A 74 28.16 41.38 18.18
CA LYS A 74 27.05 40.60 18.80
C LYS A 74 25.69 41.30 18.75
N GLU A 75 25.63 42.61 19.00
CA GLU A 75 24.40 43.41 18.86
C GLU A 75 23.83 43.45 17.43
N ARG A 76 24.61 43.02 16.42
CA ARG A 76 24.23 43.00 15.00
C ARG A 76 23.85 41.60 14.50
N PHE A 77 23.96 40.57 15.33
CA PHE A 77 23.47 39.23 14.96
C PHE A 77 21.94 39.22 14.88
N SER A 78 21.30 39.86 15.86
CA SER A 78 19.84 40.03 15.96
C SER A 78 19.36 41.30 15.27
N LYS A 79 18.15 41.26 14.69
CA LYS A 79 17.49 42.45 14.12
C LYS A 79 16.19 42.78 14.86
N LYS A 80 16.04 44.04 15.28
CA LYS A 80 14.81 44.56 15.91
C LYS A 80 13.69 44.66 14.87
N ARG A 81 12.85 43.61 14.83
CA ARG A 81 11.63 43.41 14.02
C ARG A 81 11.85 43.32 12.49
N ASN A 82 11.47 42.15 11.96
CA ASN A 82 11.07 41.91 10.57
C ASN A 82 12.11 42.29 9.51
N GLY A 83 13.17 41.49 9.39
CA GLY A 83 14.14 41.55 8.30
C GLY A 83 15.23 40.50 8.42
N ASP A 84 16.03 40.33 7.37
CA ASP A 84 17.16 39.40 7.35
C ASP A 84 18.13 39.69 8.51
N GLN A 85 18.70 38.61 9.05
CA GLN A 85 19.75 38.59 10.06
C GLN A 85 21.03 37.99 9.45
N ILE A 86 22.13 37.96 10.19
CA ILE A 86 23.45 37.54 9.67
C ILE A 86 23.42 36.16 8.96
N LEU A 87 22.71 35.17 9.50
CA LEU A 87 22.58 33.85 8.87
C LEU A 87 21.65 33.84 7.64
N HIS A 88 20.61 34.67 7.57
CA HIS A 88 19.80 34.80 6.34
C HIS A 88 20.64 35.37 5.18
N THR A 89 21.47 36.38 5.46
CA THR A 89 22.36 37.00 4.46
C THR A 89 23.45 36.04 4.00
N LEU A 90 24.01 35.24 4.91
CA LEU A 90 24.98 34.20 4.57
C LEU A 90 24.34 33.05 3.76
N ALA A 91 23.14 32.60 4.14
CA ALA A 91 22.41 31.54 3.45
C ALA A 91 22.11 31.88 1.97
N LYS A 92 21.74 33.13 1.67
CA LYS A 92 21.55 33.65 0.30
C LYS A 92 22.82 33.66 -0.57
N ASN A 93 23.99 33.39 0.02
CA ASN A 93 25.30 33.42 -0.63
C ASN A 93 25.64 34.76 -1.31
N GLU A 94 25.16 35.88 -0.76
CA GLU A 94 25.54 37.23 -1.20
C GLU A 94 27.01 37.58 -0.87
N THR A 95 27.66 36.74 -0.05
CA THR A 95 29.06 36.85 0.38
C THR A 95 30.00 36.06 -0.52
N LYS A 96 31.06 36.69 -1.05
CA LYS A 96 32.13 36.03 -1.83
C LYS A 96 33.10 35.21 -0.95
N TRP A 97 32.58 34.40 -0.05
CA TRP A 97 33.37 33.52 0.82
C TRP A 97 33.66 32.19 0.11
N SER A 98 34.69 31.47 0.57
CA SER A 98 34.91 30.07 0.19
C SER A 98 34.11 29.13 1.09
N ASP A 99 33.81 27.93 0.60
CA ASP A 99 33.05 26.90 1.32
C ASP A 99 33.71 26.55 2.67
N GLU A 100 35.04 26.45 2.70
CA GLU A 100 35.79 26.28 3.95
C GLU A 100 35.53 27.39 4.97
N LYS A 101 35.46 28.65 4.52
CA LYS A 101 35.22 29.81 5.39
C LYS A 101 33.78 29.80 5.92
N ILE A 102 32.82 29.42 5.08
CA ILE A 102 31.42 29.20 5.46
C ILE A 102 31.33 28.10 6.53
N LYS A 103 31.93 26.91 6.28
CA LYS A 103 31.96 25.80 7.24
C LYS A 103 32.62 26.19 8.58
N LYS A 104 33.81 26.82 8.55
CA LYS A 104 34.54 27.27 9.76
C LYS A 104 33.76 28.31 10.58
N PHE A 105 33.11 29.27 9.93
CA PHE A 105 32.28 30.27 10.62
C PHE A 105 30.99 29.68 11.19
N LEU A 106 30.32 28.79 10.45
CA LEU A 106 29.10 28.13 10.91
C LEU A 106 29.36 27.18 12.09
N ASP A 107 30.45 26.40 12.06
CA ASP A 107 30.81 25.56 13.20
C ASP A 107 31.05 26.40 14.46
N TRP A 108 31.80 27.51 14.35
CA TRP A 108 32.03 28.43 15.46
C TRP A 108 30.72 29.08 15.98
N ILE A 109 29.94 29.74 15.11
CA ILE A 109 28.77 30.51 15.55
C ILE A 109 27.65 29.60 16.08
N LEU A 110 27.40 28.46 15.43
CA LEU A 110 26.37 27.51 15.87
C LEU A 110 26.79 26.72 17.12
N GLY A 111 28.08 26.74 17.49
CA GLY A 111 28.56 26.22 18.78
C GLY A 111 28.22 27.12 19.97
N ARG A 112 27.80 28.38 19.74
CA ARG A 112 27.53 29.38 20.79
C ARG A 112 26.14 30.03 20.71
N HIS A 113 25.63 30.13 19.49
CA HIS A 113 24.43 30.88 19.11
C HIS A 113 23.55 30.05 18.17
N HIS A 114 23.27 28.81 18.58
CA HIS A 114 22.48 27.84 17.81
C HIS A 114 21.04 28.35 17.56
N GLU A 115 20.51 29.20 18.44
CA GLU A 115 19.21 29.86 18.32
C GLU A 115 19.08 30.75 17.08
N LEU A 116 20.18 31.19 16.46
CA LEU A 116 20.14 32.02 15.25
C LEU A 116 19.58 31.31 14.01
N LEU A 117 19.38 29.99 14.04
CA LEU A 117 18.72 29.26 12.94
C LEU A 117 17.18 29.32 12.99
N ASN A 118 16.57 29.70 14.12
CA ASN A 118 15.12 29.70 14.30
C ASN A 118 14.39 30.96 13.76
N PRO A 119 14.91 32.20 13.86
CA PRO A 119 14.15 33.39 13.47
C PRO A 119 13.82 33.41 11.98
N LYS A 120 12.54 33.63 11.66
CA LYS A 120 12.08 33.82 10.28
C LYS A 120 12.24 35.28 9.82
N ASN A 121 12.48 35.48 8.54
CA ASN A 121 12.60 36.80 7.93
C ASN A 121 11.20 37.40 7.60
N LYS A 122 11.15 38.50 6.82
CA LYS A 122 9.88 39.13 6.42
C LYS A 122 8.94 38.21 5.64
N ASP A 123 9.52 37.28 4.89
CA ASP A 123 8.86 36.45 3.87
C ASP A 123 8.57 35.05 4.45
N ASN A 124 8.64 34.91 5.77
CA ASN A 124 8.39 33.70 6.56
C ASN A 124 9.37 32.54 6.31
N TYR A 125 10.60 32.82 5.86
CA TYR A 125 11.68 31.82 5.73
C TYR A 125 12.66 31.88 6.90
N THR A 126 13.16 30.74 7.37
CA THR A 126 14.36 30.66 8.24
C THR A 126 15.65 30.73 7.40
N PRO A 127 16.85 30.88 8.00
CA PRO A 127 18.11 30.82 7.24
C PRO A 127 18.28 29.50 6.48
N PHE A 128 17.79 28.40 7.04
CA PHE A 128 17.93 27.07 6.44
C PHE A 128 17.05 26.90 5.19
N HIS A 129 15.81 27.41 5.21
CA HIS A 129 14.97 27.48 4.00
C HIS A 129 15.65 28.28 2.87
N LEU A 130 16.26 29.43 3.18
CA LEU A 130 16.98 30.23 2.19
C LEU A 130 18.22 29.50 1.64
N ALA A 131 18.92 28.70 2.44
CA ALA A 131 20.10 27.97 1.99
C ALA A 131 19.77 26.97 0.87
N PHE A 132 18.62 26.27 0.96
CA PHE A 132 18.11 25.42 -0.13
C PHE A 132 17.66 26.24 -1.35
N MET A 133 16.87 27.30 -1.14
CA MET A 133 16.37 28.16 -2.24
C MET A 133 17.49 28.79 -3.07
N TYR A 134 18.63 29.11 -2.45
CA TYR A 134 19.80 29.72 -3.09
C TYR A 134 20.93 28.72 -3.40
N LYS A 135 20.70 27.42 -3.18
CA LYS A 135 21.67 26.31 -3.38
C LYS A 135 23.04 26.58 -2.77
N ASN A 136 23.05 26.89 -1.47
CA ASN A 136 24.25 27.12 -0.68
C ASN A 136 24.68 25.83 0.04
N ASP A 137 25.22 24.89 -0.75
CA ASP A 137 25.54 23.53 -0.30
C ASP A 137 26.52 23.54 0.88
N ALA A 138 27.50 24.46 0.88
CA ALA A 138 28.44 24.65 1.99
C ALA A 138 27.76 25.05 3.31
N PHE A 139 26.70 25.86 3.27
CA PHE A 139 25.88 26.20 4.44
C PHE A 139 25.03 25.01 4.89
N ILE A 140 24.44 24.28 3.95
CA ILE A 140 23.58 23.11 4.22
C ILE A 140 24.39 22.01 4.91
N GLU A 141 25.55 21.65 4.34
CA GLU A 141 26.46 20.66 4.92
C GLU A 141 26.94 21.08 6.31
N ALA A 142 27.35 22.33 6.52
CA ALA A 142 27.82 22.81 7.82
C ALA A 142 26.77 22.74 8.94
N VAL A 143 25.48 22.83 8.60
CA VAL A 143 24.38 22.69 9.57
C VAL A 143 24.05 21.22 9.84
N LEU A 144 24.08 20.36 8.81
CA LEU A 144 23.71 18.94 8.93
C LEU A 144 24.84 18.06 9.48
N GLU A 145 26.10 18.38 9.20
CA GLU A 145 27.27 17.63 9.68
C GLU A 145 27.62 17.95 11.15
N LYS A 146 27.03 19.00 11.74
CA LYS A 146 27.40 19.50 13.07
C LYS A 146 26.78 18.67 14.21
N SER A 147 27.63 17.90 14.89
CA SER A 147 27.26 17.16 16.09
C SER A 147 26.82 18.07 17.25
N GLY A 148 25.72 17.71 17.92
CA GLY A 148 25.25 18.36 19.15
C GLY A 148 24.31 19.56 18.98
N LEU A 149 23.81 19.86 17.77
CA LEU A 149 22.91 21.00 17.54
C LEU A 149 21.47 20.73 18.03
N VAL A 150 21.18 21.13 19.28
CA VAL A 150 19.94 20.79 20.01
C VAL A 150 18.64 21.23 19.32
N ASN A 151 18.66 22.29 18.52
CA ASN A 151 17.47 22.84 17.85
C ASN A 151 17.26 22.35 16.40
N ILE A 152 18.04 21.39 15.89
CA ILE A 152 17.95 20.96 14.48
C ILE A 152 16.53 20.48 14.12
N SER A 153 15.88 19.75 15.03
CA SER A 153 14.48 19.30 14.90
C SER A 153 13.54 20.47 14.67
N ASN A 154 13.66 21.54 15.46
CA ASN A 154 12.78 22.71 15.36
C ASN A 154 13.00 23.45 14.04
N VAL A 155 14.26 23.59 13.59
CA VAL A 155 14.63 24.26 12.33
C VAL A 155 14.14 23.48 11.11
N LEU A 156 14.16 22.14 11.17
CA LEU A 156 13.67 21.27 10.11
C LEU A 156 12.14 21.23 10.04
N SER A 157 11.46 21.13 11.19
CA SER A 157 9.99 21.11 11.29
C SER A 157 9.35 22.47 11.02
N ASP A 158 10.09 23.57 11.14
CA ASP A 158 9.55 24.92 10.95
C ASP A 158 9.01 25.10 9.51
N THR A 159 7.82 25.68 9.36
CA THR A 159 7.13 25.80 8.06
C THR A 159 7.22 27.19 7.43
N CYS A 160 7.24 27.23 6.10
CA CYS A 160 7.11 28.39 5.23
C CYS A 160 5.99 28.16 4.18
N GLN A 161 5.80 29.10 3.23
CA GLN A 161 4.76 28.98 2.18
C GLN A 161 4.95 27.81 1.19
N TYR A 162 6.03 27.03 1.31
CA TYR A 162 6.28 25.83 0.53
C TYR A 162 6.22 24.53 1.37
N GLY A 163 5.90 24.63 2.67
CA GLY A 163 5.99 23.52 3.63
C GLY A 163 7.22 23.67 4.54
N ASN A 164 7.68 22.57 5.12
CA ASN A 164 8.87 22.53 5.99
C ASN A 164 10.19 22.49 5.18
N SER A 165 11.34 22.42 5.87
CA SER A 165 12.66 22.46 5.22
C SER A 165 12.86 21.36 4.16
N LEU A 166 12.29 20.16 4.35
CA LEU A 166 12.41 19.07 3.37
C LEU A 166 11.56 19.30 2.12
N HIS A 167 10.37 19.91 2.26
CA HIS A 167 9.56 20.32 1.09
C HIS A 167 10.34 21.30 0.20
N VAL A 168 11.14 22.20 0.79
CA VAL A 168 11.97 23.15 0.03
C VAL A 168 13.18 22.47 -0.61
N ALA A 169 13.86 21.56 0.09
CA ALA A 169 14.98 20.81 -0.49
C ALA A 169 14.55 19.99 -1.73
N ILE A 170 13.37 19.36 -1.66
CA ILE A 170 12.75 18.65 -2.79
C ILE A 170 12.33 19.64 -3.89
N LYS A 171 11.55 20.69 -3.54
CA LYS A 171 11.02 21.66 -4.52
C LYS A 171 12.10 22.35 -5.36
N TYR A 172 13.27 22.61 -4.77
CA TYR A 172 14.37 23.28 -5.48
C TYR A 172 15.35 22.30 -6.14
N MET A 173 15.11 20.98 -6.10
CA MET A 173 15.99 19.93 -6.63
C MET A 173 17.42 20.07 -6.12
N CYS A 174 17.60 19.92 -4.80
CA CYS A 174 18.91 19.85 -4.17
C CYS A 174 19.60 18.50 -4.44
N ASP A 175 20.93 18.47 -4.38
CA ASP A 175 21.72 17.25 -4.61
C ASP A 175 21.28 16.11 -3.68
N THR A 176 21.10 14.91 -4.22
CA THR A 176 20.73 13.69 -3.50
C THR A 176 21.60 13.46 -2.25
N ARG A 177 22.89 13.80 -2.30
CA ARG A 177 23.83 13.76 -1.15
C ARG A 177 23.39 14.64 0.01
N LEU A 178 22.83 15.83 -0.25
CA LEU A 178 22.31 16.71 0.80
C LEU A 178 21.02 16.14 1.41
N ILE A 179 20.20 15.49 0.59
CA ILE A 179 18.97 14.83 1.04
C ILE A 179 19.30 13.58 1.89
N GLU A 180 20.35 12.81 1.55
CA GLU A 180 20.88 11.75 2.43
C GLU A 180 21.30 12.28 3.82
N LEU A 181 21.87 13.50 3.87
CA LEU A 181 22.28 14.15 5.10
C LEU A 181 21.07 14.70 5.89
N MET A 182 19.98 15.09 5.23
CA MET A 182 18.73 15.50 5.89
C MET A 182 17.92 14.31 6.45
N MET A 183 17.85 13.18 5.74
CA MET A 183 17.02 12.04 6.17
C MET A 183 17.46 11.47 7.53
N LYS A 184 18.75 11.54 7.87
CA LYS A 184 19.31 11.06 9.14
C LYS A 184 18.73 11.79 10.38
N PRO A 185 18.77 13.13 10.50
CA PRO A 185 18.06 13.84 11.57
C PRO A 185 16.53 13.76 11.42
N CYS A 186 15.97 13.78 10.20
CA CYS A 186 14.51 13.67 10.00
C CYS A 186 13.92 12.35 10.51
N ALA A 187 14.64 11.24 10.44
CA ALA A 187 14.19 9.94 10.96
C ALA A 187 13.96 9.94 12.49
N ASN A 188 14.55 10.87 13.24
CA ASN A 188 14.32 11.03 14.69
C ASN A 188 13.10 11.92 15.01
N VAL A 189 12.45 12.49 13.99
CA VAL A 189 11.34 13.45 14.12
C VAL A 189 10.33 13.17 13.00
N SER A 190 9.55 12.09 13.16
CA SER A 190 8.58 11.60 12.18
C SER A 190 7.61 12.67 11.67
N GLU A 191 7.26 13.64 12.54
CA GLU A 191 6.47 14.82 12.21
C GLU A 191 6.98 15.61 10.99
N ILE A 192 8.27 15.60 10.65
CA ILE A 192 8.79 16.28 9.45
C ILE A 192 8.31 15.60 8.16
N LEU A 193 8.01 14.30 8.23
CA LEU A 193 7.67 13.46 7.08
C LEU A 193 6.16 13.23 6.96
N SER A 194 5.40 13.32 8.06
CA SER A 194 3.94 13.22 8.07
C SER A 194 3.21 14.57 8.12
N ASN A 195 3.83 15.67 8.60
CA ASN A 195 3.17 16.98 8.55
C ASN A 195 3.13 17.53 7.13
N GLY A 196 1.93 17.65 6.59
CA GLY A 196 1.66 18.26 5.30
C GLY A 196 1.91 19.78 5.27
N LYS A 197 2.11 20.30 4.05
CA LYS A 197 2.13 21.73 3.74
C LYS A 197 0.85 22.42 4.20
N THR A 198 0.99 23.62 4.77
CA THR A 198 -0.08 24.39 5.42
C THR A 198 -1.36 24.60 4.60
N ASP A 199 -1.24 24.61 3.27
CA ASP A 199 -2.34 25.02 2.38
C ASP A 199 -2.88 23.85 1.52
N THR A 200 -2.17 22.72 1.45
CA THR A 200 -2.54 21.57 0.58
C THR A 200 -2.52 20.23 1.30
N LEU A 201 -2.02 20.15 2.54
CA LEU A 201 -1.81 18.92 3.33
C LEU A 201 -0.88 17.88 2.69
N ASP A 202 -0.27 18.18 1.54
CA ASP A 202 0.78 17.38 0.91
C ASP A 202 2.00 17.27 1.83
N THR A 203 2.44 16.05 2.18
CA THR A 203 3.73 15.83 2.86
C THR A 203 4.91 16.19 1.93
N PRO A 204 6.18 16.24 2.40
CA PRO A 204 7.31 16.44 1.49
C PRO A 204 7.37 15.38 0.38
N LEU A 205 6.88 14.17 0.68
CA LEU A 205 6.88 13.01 -0.20
C LEU A 205 5.71 12.99 -1.19
N HIS A 206 4.58 13.62 -0.86
CA HIS A 206 3.53 13.89 -1.84
C HIS A 206 4.04 14.79 -2.97
N LEU A 207 4.96 15.74 -2.68
CA LEU A 207 5.59 16.56 -3.72
C LEU A 207 6.45 15.72 -4.67
N CYS A 208 7.22 14.74 -4.17
CA CYS A 208 7.97 13.81 -5.01
C CYS A 208 7.05 13.06 -6.00
N ILE A 209 5.90 12.56 -5.53
CA ILE A 209 4.93 11.86 -6.40
C ILE A 209 4.29 12.82 -7.42
N LYS A 210 3.97 14.06 -7.05
CA LYS A 210 3.44 15.06 -8.00
C LYS A 210 4.47 15.43 -9.07
N MET A 211 5.75 15.57 -8.71
CA MET A 211 6.82 15.83 -9.68
C MET A 211 6.99 14.70 -10.71
N ASP A 212 6.91 13.44 -10.29
CA ASP A 212 6.91 12.28 -11.21
C ASP A 212 5.67 12.23 -12.14
N LEU A 213 4.57 12.92 -11.81
CA LEU A 213 3.33 12.97 -12.61
C LEU A 213 3.25 14.22 -13.51
N GLU A 214 3.72 15.38 -13.04
CA GLU A 214 3.67 16.65 -13.76
C GLU A 214 4.70 16.71 -14.91
N GLY A 215 5.77 15.91 -14.85
CA GLY A 215 6.79 15.81 -15.91
C GLY A 215 6.32 15.27 -17.27
N GLY A 216 5.03 14.96 -17.43
CA GLY A 216 4.41 14.46 -18.67
C GLY A 216 3.47 15.42 -19.39
N GLY A 217 3.32 16.67 -18.92
CA GLY A 217 2.42 17.67 -19.52
C GLY A 217 3.13 18.97 -19.89
N ASP A 218 3.06 19.37 -21.15
CA ASP A 218 3.39 20.74 -21.57
C ASP A 218 2.43 21.75 -20.93
N GLU A 219 2.91 22.95 -20.61
CA GLU A 219 2.13 24.00 -19.96
C GLU A 219 0.90 24.40 -20.82
N LEU A 220 -0.31 24.15 -20.32
CA LEU A 220 -1.56 24.61 -20.93
C LEU A 220 -1.68 26.14 -20.79
N GLY A 221 -1.17 26.87 -21.78
CA GLY A 221 -1.48 28.29 -21.97
C GLY A 221 -2.89 28.47 -22.56
N ASP A 222 -3.70 29.32 -21.93
CA ASP A 222 -5.05 29.65 -22.39
C ASP A 222 -5.07 30.20 -23.82
N GLY A 223 -6.03 29.74 -24.63
CA GLY A 223 -6.26 30.21 -25.99
C GLY A 223 -7.67 29.88 -26.49
N ASP A 224 -8.49 30.91 -26.69
CA ASP A 224 -9.90 30.78 -27.12
C ASP A 224 -10.05 30.29 -28.57
N GLY A 225 -11.00 29.36 -28.77
CA GLY A 225 -11.91 29.26 -29.93
C GLY A 225 -11.36 29.08 -31.35
N ASP A 226 -11.75 27.99 -32.02
CA ASP A 226 -12.96 27.96 -32.88
C ASP A 226 -13.33 26.51 -33.24
N SER A 227 -14.38 26.34 -34.03
CA SER A 227 -15.11 25.12 -34.38
C SER A 227 -14.69 24.52 -35.72
N SER A 228 -14.75 23.19 -35.85
CA SER A 228 -15.30 22.47 -37.02
C SER A 228 -15.35 20.96 -36.79
N ASP A 229 -16.22 20.28 -37.56
CA ASP A 229 -16.53 18.85 -37.49
C ASP A 229 -15.90 18.06 -38.65
N SER A 230 -15.29 16.90 -38.34
CA SER A 230 -15.24 15.75 -39.24
C SER A 230 -14.78 14.49 -38.48
N GLY A 231 -15.61 13.43 -38.45
CA GLY A 231 -15.28 12.17 -37.78
C GLY A 231 -14.49 11.16 -38.64
N SER A 232 -13.74 10.28 -37.99
CA SER A 232 -13.12 9.07 -38.58
C SER A 232 -12.93 7.97 -37.51
N GLU A 233 -12.99 6.70 -37.93
CA GLU A 233 -12.96 5.51 -37.05
C GLU A 233 -11.57 5.25 -36.42
N PRO A 234 -11.50 4.53 -35.27
CA PRO A 234 -10.24 4.30 -34.55
C PRO A 234 -9.38 3.18 -35.18
N ASP A 235 -8.31 3.58 -35.87
CA ASP A 235 -7.39 2.67 -36.57
C ASP A 235 -6.42 1.96 -35.59
N THR A 236 -6.58 0.64 -35.42
CA THR A 236 -6.01 -0.13 -34.30
C THR A 236 -4.57 -0.61 -34.53
N CYS A 237 -3.61 0.32 -34.66
CA CYS A 237 -2.22 -0.08 -34.96
C CYS A 237 -1.06 0.83 -34.48
N LYS A 238 -1.16 1.57 -33.36
CA LYS A 238 -0.08 2.50 -32.90
C LYS A 238 0.29 2.53 -31.41
N GLU A 239 -0.20 1.63 -30.56
CA GLU A 239 0.07 1.71 -29.10
C GLU A 239 1.48 1.23 -28.67
N ASN A 240 2.08 0.28 -29.39
CA ASN A 240 3.36 -0.36 -29.01
C ASN A 240 4.62 0.49 -29.32
N ALA A 241 4.54 1.82 -29.19
CA ALA A 241 5.64 2.76 -29.45
C ALA A 241 5.79 3.88 -28.40
N LYS A 242 5.03 3.82 -27.30
CA LYS A 242 5.08 4.77 -26.17
C LYS A 242 5.55 4.10 -24.86
N GLU A 243 6.62 3.30 -24.94
CA GLU A 243 7.51 3.13 -23.78
C GLU A 243 8.34 4.41 -23.61
N GLU A 244 7.66 5.48 -23.19
CA GLU A 244 8.33 6.70 -22.76
C GLU A 244 9.14 6.37 -21.51
N LYS A 245 10.44 6.70 -21.56
CA LYS A 245 11.32 6.55 -20.41
C LYS A 245 10.87 7.54 -19.34
N LEU A 246 10.07 7.07 -18.38
CA LEU A 246 10.03 7.69 -17.06
C LEU A 246 11.45 7.72 -16.53
N GLN A 247 12.06 8.89 -16.57
CA GLN A 247 13.33 9.15 -15.92
C GLN A 247 13.01 9.40 -14.44
N GLU A 248 12.83 8.29 -13.70
CA GLU A 248 12.53 8.30 -12.26
C GLU A 248 13.45 9.31 -11.55
N ASP A 249 12.87 10.26 -10.80
CA ASP A 249 13.67 11.22 -10.05
C ASP A 249 14.53 10.46 -9.02
N GLU A 250 15.86 10.61 -9.14
CA GLU A 250 16.83 9.98 -8.25
C GLU A 250 16.57 10.36 -6.78
N ILE A 251 16.04 11.56 -6.53
CA ILE A 251 15.62 12.04 -5.21
C ILE A 251 14.39 11.27 -4.73
N ALA A 252 13.33 11.21 -5.54
CA ALA A 252 12.09 10.53 -5.18
C ALA A 252 12.32 9.02 -4.96
N SER A 253 13.10 8.40 -5.84
CA SER A 253 13.54 7.00 -5.70
C SER A 253 14.36 6.78 -4.44
N TYR A 254 15.29 7.69 -4.09
CA TYR A 254 16.04 7.63 -2.84
C TYR A 254 15.14 7.70 -1.60
N VAL A 255 14.24 8.70 -1.49
CA VAL A 255 13.45 8.88 -0.28
C VAL A 255 12.41 7.75 -0.12
N ARG A 256 11.79 7.27 -1.21
CA ARG A 256 11.00 6.01 -1.21
C ARG A 256 11.83 4.86 -0.62
N SER A 257 13.04 4.68 -1.12
CA SER A 257 13.97 3.64 -0.68
C SER A 257 14.39 3.81 0.78
N TYR A 258 14.47 5.03 1.29
CA TYR A 258 14.73 5.30 2.71
C TYR A 258 13.51 4.93 3.57
N CYS A 259 12.31 5.38 3.21
CA CYS A 259 11.07 5.09 3.94
C CYS A 259 10.82 3.59 4.06
N VAL A 260 10.88 2.86 2.93
CA VAL A 260 10.63 1.40 2.86
C VAL A 260 11.62 0.57 3.71
N ARG A 261 12.84 1.08 3.96
CA ARG A 261 13.84 0.41 4.81
C ARG A 261 13.72 0.73 6.31
N ASN A 262 13.27 1.93 6.69
CA ASN A 262 13.46 2.45 8.05
C ASN A 262 12.16 2.63 8.86
N PHE A 263 10.99 2.59 8.23
CA PHE A 263 9.71 2.89 8.90
C PHE A 263 8.74 1.70 8.93
N SER A 264 7.74 1.79 9.81
CA SER A 264 6.62 0.85 9.83
C SER A 264 5.72 1.03 8.62
N ARG A 265 4.88 0.05 8.31
CA ARG A 265 4.01 0.08 7.14
C ARG A 265 3.03 1.26 7.19
N GLU A 266 2.48 1.55 8.36
CA GLU A 266 1.56 2.65 8.62
C GLU A 266 2.24 3.99 8.33
N MET A 267 3.42 4.21 8.90
CA MET A 267 4.23 5.41 8.65
C MET A 267 4.60 5.56 7.16
N ILE A 268 4.86 4.46 6.45
CA ILE A 268 5.15 4.50 5.00
C ILE A 268 3.91 4.99 4.23
N MET A 269 2.71 4.52 4.57
CA MET A 269 1.47 4.99 3.91
C MET A 269 1.20 6.45 4.23
N GLU A 270 1.23 6.86 5.51
CA GLU A 270 1.01 8.25 5.95
C GLU A 270 2.03 9.22 5.36
N CYS A 271 3.29 8.82 5.19
CA CYS A 271 4.32 9.67 4.61
C CYS A 271 4.20 9.75 3.08
N LEU A 272 3.97 8.63 2.38
CA LEU A 272 4.03 8.58 0.91
C LEU A 272 2.71 8.94 0.21
N TYR A 273 1.54 8.59 0.76
CA TYR A 273 0.28 8.60 0.01
C TYR A 273 -0.85 9.35 0.72
N ALA A 274 -1.74 9.95 -0.07
CA ALA A 274 -3.01 10.43 0.43
C ALA A 274 -3.96 9.24 0.71
N PRO A 275 -4.90 9.36 1.67
CA PRO A 275 -5.91 8.32 1.91
C PRO A 275 -6.66 7.95 0.63
N GLY A 276 -6.70 6.65 0.30
CA GLY A 276 -7.25 6.12 -0.97
C GLY A 276 -6.27 6.04 -2.14
N GLN A 277 -5.00 6.44 -1.97
CA GLN A 277 -3.92 6.32 -2.98
C GLN A 277 -2.81 5.32 -2.58
N GLU A 278 -3.04 4.52 -1.55
CA GLU A 278 -2.07 3.60 -0.95
C GLU A 278 -1.59 2.54 -1.94
N ARG A 279 -0.34 2.11 -1.77
CA ARG A 279 0.31 1.09 -2.61
C ARG A 279 0.85 -0.06 -1.79
N HIS A 280 0.81 -1.23 -2.39
CA HIS A 280 1.34 -2.47 -1.84
C HIS A 280 2.88 -2.41 -1.91
N ILE A 281 3.52 -2.31 -0.76
CA ILE A 281 4.98 -2.47 -0.60
C ILE A 281 5.36 -3.92 -0.31
N GLU A 282 4.40 -4.84 -0.29
CA GLU A 282 4.57 -6.24 0.09
C GLU A 282 3.90 -7.17 -0.92
N PHE A 283 4.55 -8.29 -1.25
CA PHE A 283 3.93 -9.38 -1.99
C PHE A 283 4.20 -10.72 -1.31
N ASP A 284 3.17 -11.35 -0.76
CA ASP A 284 3.29 -12.56 0.06
C ASP A 284 2.29 -13.61 -0.42
N LEU A 285 2.79 -14.79 -0.77
CA LEU A 285 2.01 -15.96 -1.14
C LEU A 285 2.24 -17.14 -0.17
N GLY A 286 3.00 -16.95 0.92
CA GLY A 286 3.43 -18.00 1.82
C GLY A 286 2.29 -18.84 2.37
N GLY A 287 1.19 -18.19 2.76
CA GLY A 287 -0.01 -18.82 3.31
C GLY A 287 -0.94 -19.51 2.31
N LEU A 288 -0.57 -19.66 1.03
CA LEU A 288 -1.47 -20.26 0.03
C LEU A 288 -1.89 -21.70 0.42
N PRO A 289 -3.18 -22.06 0.27
CA PRO A 289 -3.66 -23.42 0.53
C PRO A 289 -3.24 -24.45 -0.54
N HIS A 290 -2.67 -23.99 -1.66
CA HIS A 290 -2.20 -24.85 -2.75
C HIS A 290 -0.80 -24.42 -3.21
N PRO A 291 0.12 -25.37 -3.49
CA PRO A 291 1.46 -25.08 -3.99
C PRO A 291 1.50 -24.76 -5.49
N SER A 292 0.35 -24.54 -6.12
CA SER A 292 0.19 -24.19 -7.53
C SER A 292 -0.63 -22.91 -7.69
N ILE A 293 -0.26 -22.08 -8.67
CA ILE A 293 -1.05 -20.94 -9.13
C ILE A 293 -1.08 -20.89 -10.65
N SER A 294 -2.14 -20.30 -11.20
CA SER A 294 -2.27 -20.06 -12.64
C SER A 294 -1.87 -18.63 -13.02
N GLU A 295 -1.58 -18.39 -14.30
CA GLU A 295 -1.44 -17.02 -14.82
C GLU A 295 -2.69 -16.17 -14.56
N ASP A 296 -3.87 -16.80 -14.54
CA ASP A 296 -5.14 -16.11 -14.34
C ASP A 296 -5.35 -15.68 -12.88
N TYR A 297 -4.71 -16.35 -11.91
CA TYR A 297 -4.62 -15.83 -10.53
C TYR A 297 -3.78 -14.55 -10.49
N LEU A 298 -2.61 -14.52 -11.15
CA LEU A 298 -1.78 -13.31 -11.23
C LEU A 298 -2.52 -12.17 -11.95
N LYS A 299 -3.30 -12.46 -12.99
CA LYS A 299 -4.18 -11.47 -13.67
C LYS A 299 -5.25 -10.93 -12.71
N ARG A 300 -5.93 -11.79 -11.93
CA ARG A 300 -6.89 -11.38 -10.88
C ARG A 300 -6.25 -10.47 -9.85
N LEU A 301 -5.11 -10.86 -9.29
CA LEU A 301 -4.35 -10.03 -8.35
C LEU A 301 -4.02 -8.65 -8.94
N SER A 302 -3.74 -8.56 -10.24
CA SER A 302 -3.44 -7.28 -10.92
C SER A 302 -4.61 -6.27 -10.90
N SER A 303 -5.85 -6.72 -10.64
CA SER A 303 -7.03 -5.83 -10.56
C SER A 303 -7.10 -5.03 -9.25
N HIS A 304 -6.49 -5.53 -8.17
CA HIS A 304 -6.57 -4.93 -6.83
C HIS A 304 -5.21 -4.72 -6.13
N LEU A 305 -4.14 -5.40 -6.56
CA LEU A 305 -2.77 -5.15 -6.11
C LEU A 305 -2.13 -4.03 -6.94
N ARG A 306 -2.07 -2.82 -6.35
CA ARG A 306 -1.32 -1.68 -6.89
C ARG A 306 0.02 -1.59 -6.19
N PHE A 307 1.11 -2.02 -6.83
CA PHE A 307 2.44 -1.99 -6.20
C PHE A 307 3.09 -0.60 -6.20
N GLU A 308 4.04 -0.41 -5.29
CA GLU A 308 5.06 0.63 -5.38
C GLU A 308 6.29 0.12 -6.17
N SER A 309 7.10 1.04 -6.72
CA SER A 309 8.35 0.72 -7.41
C SER A 309 9.35 -0.06 -6.56
N ILE A 310 9.28 0.10 -5.23
CA ILE A 310 10.14 -0.56 -4.24
C ILE A 310 9.29 -1.39 -3.27
N LEU A 311 9.48 -2.71 -3.27
CA LEU A 311 8.87 -3.61 -2.27
C LEU A 311 9.77 -3.77 -1.04
N LYS A 312 9.18 -3.71 0.15
CA LYS A 312 9.79 -4.07 1.44
C LYS A 312 10.16 -5.55 1.45
N TYR A 313 9.22 -6.43 1.08
CA TYR A 313 9.54 -7.84 0.86
C TYR A 313 8.68 -8.53 -0.21
N VAL A 314 9.25 -9.60 -0.76
CA VAL A 314 8.56 -10.65 -1.52
C VAL A 314 8.73 -11.97 -0.77
N ALA A 315 7.62 -12.67 -0.48
CA ALA A 315 7.60 -13.97 0.19
C ALA A 315 6.84 -15.01 -0.66
N LEU A 316 7.52 -16.09 -1.06
CA LEU A 316 6.96 -17.12 -1.94
C LEU A 316 7.11 -18.51 -1.30
N PRO A 317 6.04 -19.33 -1.28
CA PRO A 317 6.09 -20.69 -0.78
C PRO A 317 6.78 -21.60 -1.82
N LYS A 318 6.76 -22.91 -1.58
CA LYS A 318 7.11 -23.89 -2.61
C LYS A 318 6.03 -23.87 -3.69
N LEU A 319 6.28 -23.09 -4.74
CA LEU A 319 5.29 -22.66 -5.72
C LEU A 319 5.57 -23.23 -7.12
N THR A 320 4.51 -23.57 -7.85
CA THR A 320 4.53 -24.07 -9.23
C THR A 320 3.54 -23.30 -10.10
N MET A 321 3.81 -23.17 -11.39
CA MET A 321 2.95 -22.42 -12.33
C MET A 321 2.12 -23.39 -13.19
N GLU A 322 0.80 -23.33 -13.07
CA GLU A 322 -0.14 -24.13 -13.83
C GLU A 322 -0.15 -23.72 -15.31
N LYS A 323 0.60 -24.48 -16.13
CA LYS A 323 0.79 -24.21 -17.56
C LYS A 323 -0.29 -24.89 -18.39
N ALA A 324 -1.09 -24.09 -19.08
CA ALA A 324 -2.16 -24.57 -19.96
C ALA A 324 -1.62 -25.57 -21.01
N ILE A 325 -2.19 -26.77 -21.05
CA ILE A 325 -1.67 -27.90 -21.86
C ILE A 325 -1.98 -27.70 -23.34
N SER A 326 -1.17 -26.86 -23.99
CA SER A 326 -1.23 -26.66 -25.45
C SER A 326 -0.74 -27.92 -26.18
N ARG A 327 -1.68 -28.70 -26.71
CA ARG A 327 -1.45 -29.95 -27.47
C ARG A 327 -0.57 -29.78 -28.72
N LYS A 328 -0.15 -28.56 -29.08
CA LYS A 328 0.74 -28.28 -30.22
C LYS A 328 2.23 -28.57 -29.94
N ASN A 329 2.67 -28.59 -28.67
CA ASN A 329 4.11 -28.63 -28.32
C ASN A 329 4.61 -30.01 -27.83
N ILE A 330 4.09 -31.11 -28.40
CA ILE A 330 4.55 -32.48 -28.08
C ILE A 330 5.88 -32.82 -28.81
N GLY A 331 6.27 -32.03 -29.83
CA GLY A 331 7.55 -32.17 -30.53
C GLY A 331 8.70 -31.38 -29.89
N ARG A 332 9.74 -32.09 -29.44
CA ARG A 332 11.03 -31.54 -28.93
C ARG A 332 10.94 -30.60 -27.72
N LEU A 333 10.77 -31.16 -26.53
CA LEU A 333 11.35 -30.59 -25.30
C LEU A 333 12.51 -31.47 -24.85
N LEU A 334 13.72 -30.89 -24.82
CA LEU A 334 14.85 -31.48 -24.10
C LEU A 334 14.56 -31.41 -22.59
N PRO A 335 14.98 -32.41 -21.79
CA PRO A 335 14.75 -32.39 -20.34
C PRO A 335 15.57 -31.27 -19.70
N LYS A 336 14.92 -30.13 -19.43
CA LYS A 336 15.48 -29.06 -18.58
C LYS A 336 15.70 -29.64 -17.19
N LYS A 337 16.89 -29.42 -16.62
CA LYS A 337 17.18 -29.72 -15.22
C LYS A 337 16.85 -28.47 -14.39
N GLY A 338 15.99 -28.64 -13.38
CA GLY A 338 15.54 -27.56 -12.50
C GLY A 338 14.28 -26.84 -13.00
N LEU A 339 13.52 -26.29 -12.05
CA LEU A 339 12.31 -25.51 -12.29
C LEU A 339 12.63 -24.12 -12.86
N SER A 340 11.64 -23.49 -13.48
CA SER A 340 11.71 -22.11 -13.98
C SER A 340 10.40 -21.34 -13.77
N ASP A 341 9.59 -21.74 -12.79
CA ASP A 341 8.19 -21.29 -12.68
C ASP A 341 8.09 -19.94 -11.98
N LEU A 342 8.93 -19.69 -10.97
CA LEU A 342 9.03 -18.38 -10.32
C LEU A 342 9.47 -17.26 -11.28
N VAL A 343 10.09 -17.59 -12.41
CA VAL A 343 10.42 -16.61 -13.46
C VAL A 343 9.17 -15.88 -13.95
N ASP A 344 8.05 -16.58 -14.07
CA ASP A 344 6.79 -16.03 -14.58
C ASP A 344 6.17 -15.07 -13.54
N VAL A 345 6.33 -15.35 -12.24
CA VAL A 345 5.92 -14.50 -11.10
C VAL A 345 6.76 -13.23 -11.01
N PHE A 346 8.09 -13.33 -11.12
CA PHE A 346 8.98 -12.16 -11.10
C PHE A 346 8.89 -11.33 -12.40
N ASP A 347 8.66 -11.94 -13.56
CA ASP A 347 8.30 -11.21 -14.79
C ASP A 347 6.97 -10.46 -14.64
N TRP A 348 6.01 -11.00 -13.89
CA TRP A 348 4.73 -10.34 -13.59
C TRP A 348 4.88 -9.17 -12.61
N LEU A 349 5.66 -9.31 -11.52
CA LEU A 349 5.95 -8.19 -10.61
C LEU A 349 6.59 -7.01 -11.36
N HIS A 350 7.52 -7.27 -12.27
CA HIS A 350 8.18 -6.23 -13.06
C HIS A 350 7.23 -5.48 -14.00
N LYS A 351 6.27 -6.20 -14.62
CA LYS A 351 5.22 -5.61 -15.46
C LYS A 351 4.28 -4.71 -14.67
N ASN A 352 3.98 -5.06 -13.42
CA ASN A 352 3.16 -4.25 -12.51
C ASN A 352 3.96 -3.14 -11.79
N GLY A 353 5.03 -2.63 -12.43
CA GLY A 353 5.76 -1.45 -11.98
C GLY A 353 6.90 -1.68 -10.98
N VAL A 354 7.10 -2.90 -10.45
CA VAL A 354 8.17 -3.14 -9.47
C VAL A 354 9.56 -3.02 -10.13
N ARG A 355 10.46 -2.29 -9.47
CA ARG A 355 11.85 -2.01 -9.90
C ARG A 355 12.87 -2.50 -8.89
N LYS A 356 12.59 -2.40 -7.59
CA LYS A 356 13.47 -2.88 -6.52
C LYS A 356 12.72 -3.69 -5.47
N ILE A 357 13.40 -4.67 -4.88
CA ILE A 357 12.88 -5.48 -3.77
C ILE A 357 13.94 -5.47 -2.66
N VAL A 358 13.59 -5.03 -1.45
CA VAL A 358 14.55 -4.99 -0.32
C VAL A 358 14.85 -6.39 0.19
N LYS A 359 13.83 -7.19 0.56
CA LYS A 359 13.97 -8.60 0.97
C LYS A 359 13.27 -9.58 0.03
N VAL A 360 13.95 -10.66 -0.37
CA VAL A 360 13.35 -11.81 -1.07
C VAL A 360 13.42 -13.05 -0.19
N MET A 361 12.27 -13.67 0.10
CA MET A 361 12.11 -14.93 0.82
C MET A 361 11.45 -15.97 -0.09
N VAL A 362 12.08 -17.12 -0.31
CA VAL A 362 11.55 -18.16 -1.22
C VAL A 362 11.80 -19.56 -0.65
N ILE A 363 10.79 -20.44 -0.67
CA ILE A 363 10.94 -21.85 -0.29
C ILE A 363 11.18 -22.72 -1.54
N ASP A 364 12.39 -23.25 -1.70
CA ASP A 364 12.83 -23.97 -2.90
C ASP A 364 13.68 -25.21 -2.53
N ASP A 365 13.33 -25.88 -1.44
CA ASP A 365 14.01 -27.07 -0.89
C ASP A 365 13.46 -28.40 -1.46
N GLY A 366 12.81 -28.32 -2.63
CA GLY A 366 12.38 -29.49 -3.40
C GLY A 366 13.46 -30.07 -4.30
N ASP A 367 13.23 -31.31 -4.76
CA ASP A 367 13.98 -31.93 -5.86
C ASP A 367 13.00 -32.24 -7.02
N PRO A 368 13.17 -31.66 -8.22
CA PRO A 368 14.13 -30.60 -8.55
C PRO A 368 13.71 -29.23 -8.01
N GLY A 369 14.65 -28.45 -7.47
CA GLY A 369 14.47 -27.02 -7.18
C GLY A 369 14.65 -26.15 -8.43
N HIS A 370 14.62 -24.82 -8.30
CA HIS A 370 14.83 -23.91 -9.43
C HIS A 370 16.27 -23.96 -9.98
N ALA A 371 16.42 -23.86 -11.29
CA ALA A 371 17.73 -23.80 -11.94
C ALA A 371 18.44 -22.46 -11.69
N ASP A 372 19.77 -22.44 -11.68
CA ASP A 372 20.58 -21.22 -11.46
C ASP A 372 20.17 -20.08 -12.41
N ALA A 373 20.17 -20.34 -13.72
CA ALA A 373 19.73 -19.37 -14.73
C ALA A 373 18.25 -18.95 -14.62
N SER A 374 17.40 -19.75 -13.97
CA SER A 374 16.02 -19.35 -13.66
C SER A 374 16.01 -18.30 -12.55
N ILE A 375 16.81 -18.49 -11.50
CA ILE A 375 16.95 -17.54 -10.38
C ILE A 375 17.56 -16.23 -10.89
N GLU A 376 18.62 -16.30 -11.70
CA GLU A 376 19.25 -15.13 -12.33
C GLU A 376 18.27 -14.33 -13.18
N LYS A 377 17.49 -14.99 -14.08
CA LYS A 377 16.47 -14.32 -14.88
C LYS A 377 15.36 -13.72 -14.01
N ALA A 378 14.94 -14.41 -12.96
CA ALA A 378 13.87 -13.96 -12.08
C ALA A 378 14.28 -12.71 -11.29
N VAL A 379 15.35 -12.81 -10.49
CA VAL A 379 15.68 -11.81 -9.46
C VAL A 379 16.65 -10.72 -9.96
N GLY A 380 17.45 -11.01 -11.00
CA GLY A 380 18.60 -10.19 -11.43
C GLY A 380 18.30 -8.76 -11.93
N ARG A 381 17.03 -8.34 -11.96
CA ARG A 381 16.61 -6.97 -12.31
C ARG A 381 16.15 -6.12 -11.11
N PHE A 382 16.13 -6.68 -9.91
CA PHE A 382 15.46 -6.08 -8.73
C PHE A 382 16.41 -5.55 -7.65
N GLY A 383 17.74 -5.60 -7.83
CA GLY A 383 18.71 -4.96 -6.92
C GLY A 383 18.57 -5.37 -5.45
N VAL A 384 18.39 -6.67 -5.20
CA VAL A 384 18.00 -7.21 -3.87
C VAL A 384 19.06 -6.94 -2.81
N GLU A 385 18.62 -6.58 -1.60
CA GLU A 385 19.49 -6.23 -0.47
C GLU A 385 19.56 -7.32 0.62
N ILE A 386 18.46 -8.06 0.84
CA ILE A 386 18.38 -9.17 1.80
C ILE A 386 17.92 -10.42 1.05
N TRP A 387 18.78 -11.43 0.97
CA TRP A 387 18.58 -12.64 0.17
C TRP A 387 18.28 -13.86 1.05
N ASP A 388 17.06 -14.39 0.97
CA ASP A 388 16.56 -15.48 1.82
C ASP A 388 15.91 -16.60 0.99
N TRP A 389 16.64 -17.10 -0.02
CA TRP A 389 16.18 -18.17 -0.92
C TRP A 389 16.58 -19.54 -0.37
N LYS A 390 15.62 -20.29 0.17
CA LYS A 390 15.79 -21.65 0.72
C LYS A 390 15.95 -22.71 -0.36
N ARG A 391 16.99 -22.59 -1.19
CA ARG A 391 17.46 -23.62 -2.12
C ARG A 391 18.74 -24.23 -1.57
N LEU A 392 18.76 -25.56 -1.50
CA LEU A 392 19.87 -26.32 -0.95
C LEU A 392 21.11 -26.22 -1.85
N ASP A 393 22.27 -26.01 -1.22
CA ASP A 393 23.60 -25.98 -1.83
C ASP A 393 23.77 -24.93 -2.97
N LEU A 394 23.10 -23.77 -2.85
CA LEU A 394 23.16 -22.67 -3.83
C LEU A 394 24.58 -22.07 -4.00
N SER A 395 24.96 -21.73 -5.24
CA SER A 395 26.22 -21.05 -5.57
C SER A 395 26.16 -19.55 -5.26
N THR A 396 27.23 -18.99 -4.67
CA THR A 396 27.38 -17.53 -4.46
C THR A 396 27.47 -16.75 -5.77
N GLU A 397 27.94 -17.38 -6.85
CA GLU A 397 28.03 -16.79 -8.20
C GLU A 397 26.64 -16.36 -8.70
N VAL A 398 25.59 -17.14 -8.42
CA VAL A 398 24.19 -16.79 -8.76
C VAL A 398 23.74 -15.53 -8.02
N ILE A 399 24.11 -15.38 -6.75
CA ILE A 399 23.73 -14.22 -5.94
C ILE A 399 24.47 -12.97 -6.43
N GLN A 400 25.77 -13.10 -6.74
CA GLN A 400 26.59 -12.03 -7.33
C GLN A 400 26.10 -11.59 -8.72
N ASN A 401 25.59 -12.53 -9.53
CA ASN A 401 24.97 -12.25 -10.81
C ASN A 401 23.58 -11.59 -10.65
N CYS A 402 22.84 -11.91 -9.57
CA CYS A 402 21.54 -11.31 -9.28
C CYS A 402 21.60 -9.87 -8.73
N SER A 403 22.55 -9.57 -7.84
CA SER A 403 22.61 -8.25 -7.19
C SER A 403 24.01 -7.90 -6.66
N LYS A 404 24.34 -6.61 -6.73
CA LYS A 404 25.54 -6.01 -6.12
C LYS A 404 25.24 -5.29 -4.81
N ASP A 405 23.96 -5.11 -4.47
CA ASP A 405 23.47 -4.33 -3.32
C ASP A 405 23.26 -5.20 -2.07
N VAL A 406 23.62 -6.48 -2.13
CA VAL A 406 23.32 -7.49 -1.10
C VAL A 406 24.09 -7.21 0.19
N LYS A 407 23.35 -7.06 1.29
CA LYS A 407 23.83 -6.76 2.64
C LYS A 407 23.72 -7.97 3.57
N GLU A 408 22.73 -8.82 3.35
CA GLU A 408 22.42 -10.00 4.17
C GLU A 408 22.03 -11.19 3.28
N ILE A 409 22.49 -12.39 3.64
CA ILE A 409 22.27 -13.63 2.88
C ILE A 409 22.02 -14.80 3.84
N SER A 410 20.87 -15.46 3.72
CA SER A 410 20.66 -16.82 4.21
C SER A 410 21.20 -17.83 3.19
N LEU A 411 22.04 -18.76 3.64
CA LEU A 411 22.56 -19.86 2.83
C LEU A 411 22.22 -21.20 3.48
N TYR A 412 21.68 -22.13 2.68
CA TYR A 412 21.19 -23.42 3.16
C TYR A 412 22.00 -24.55 2.53
N SER A 413 22.69 -25.36 3.35
CA SER A 413 23.47 -26.49 2.87
C SER A 413 22.90 -27.83 3.33
N THR A 414 23.13 -28.87 2.53
CA THR A 414 22.91 -30.28 2.90
C THR A 414 23.95 -30.84 3.89
N GLY A 415 24.87 -30.01 4.38
CA GLY A 415 26.08 -30.44 5.09
C GLY A 415 27.21 -30.88 4.13
N ASN A 416 27.03 -30.63 2.84
CA ASN A 416 27.96 -31.02 1.79
C ASN A 416 29.24 -30.17 1.85
N ASN A 417 30.36 -30.80 2.25
CA ASN A 417 31.61 -30.07 2.45
C ASN A 417 32.14 -29.38 1.18
N ALA A 418 31.75 -29.81 -0.04
CA ALA A 418 32.09 -29.08 -1.27
C ALA A 418 31.55 -27.64 -1.30
N VAL A 419 30.43 -27.42 -0.62
CA VAL A 419 29.63 -26.21 -0.69
C VAL A 419 29.98 -25.29 0.46
N LEU A 420 30.20 -25.84 1.66
CA LEU A 420 30.79 -25.11 2.78
C LEU A 420 32.22 -24.63 2.44
N MET A 421 33.06 -25.53 1.92
CA MET A 421 34.36 -25.13 1.34
C MET A 421 34.18 -24.30 0.08
N GLY A 422 33.12 -24.46 -0.69
CA GLY A 422 32.78 -23.56 -1.79
C GLY A 422 32.66 -22.12 -1.29
N TRP A 423 31.78 -21.87 -0.33
CA TRP A 423 31.48 -20.58 0.27
C TRP A 423 32.65 -19.94 1.05
N ALA A 424 33.49 -20.73 1.72
CA ALA A 424 34.70 -20.24 2.42
C ALA A 424 35.95 -20.15 1.53
N SER A 425 36.09 -21.02 0.53
CA SER A 425 37.15 -20.87 -0.47
C SER A 425 36.95 -19.58 -1.23
N GLU A 426 37.99 -19.20 -1.95
CA GLU A 426 37.91 -18.27 -3.07
C GLU A 426 36.60 -18.37 -3.91
N GLN A 427 36.11 -19.55 -4.32
CA GLN A 427 34.90 -19.59 -5.17
C GLN A 427 33.57 -19.25 -4.49
N GLY A 428 33.64 -18.83 -3.23
CA GLY A 428 32.53 -18.41 -2.40
C GLY A 428 32.50 -16.90 -2.27
N LEU A 429 32.79 -16.45 -1.05
CA LEU A 429 32.77 -15.06 -0.63
C LEU A 429 34.09 -14.25 -0.89
N PRO A 430 35.25 -14.80 -1.37
CA PRO A 430 36.48 -14.01 -1.58
C PRO A 430 37.43 -14.18 -2.83
N ASN A 431 37.17 -14.89 -3.96
CA ASN A 431 38.18 -14.97 -5.08
C ASN A 431 38.21 -16.10 -6.17
N ILE A 432 37.14 -16.83 -6.49
CA ILE A 432 36.99 -17.79 -7.63
C ILE A 432 38.05 -18.92 -7.76
N LYS A 433 37.88 -20.16 -7.19
CA LYS A 433 38.80 -21.31 -7.50
C LYS A 433 38.44 -22.84 -7.42
N LYS A 434 37.20 -23.27 -7.10
CA LYS A 434 36.55 -24.57 -7.51
C LYS A 434 36.87 -25.96 -6.83
N PHE A 435 35.78 -26.73 -6.57
CA PHE A 435 35.65 -28.22 -6.34
C PHE A 435 35.73 -28.81 -4.86
N PRO A 436 35.64 -30.15 -4.55
CA PRO A 436 34.58 -30.71 -3.66
C PRO A 436 35.05 -31.82 -2.63
N LYS A 437 34.31 -32.74 -1.94
CA LYS A 437 32.90 -33.06 -1.57
C LYS A 437 32.83 -33.91 -0.27
N GLY A 438 31.64 -34.06 0.37
CA GLY A 438 31.36 -35.08 1.42
C GLY A 438 29.90 -35.11 1.91
N LEU A 439 29.47 -36.18 2.59
CA LEU A 439 28.30 -36.23 3.48
C LEU A 439 28.82 -36.45 4.91
N GLU A 440 28.38 -35.62 5.85
CA GLU A 440 29.06 -35.41 7.13
C GLU A 440 28.22 -35.85 8.35
N ASP A 441 28.91 -36.26 9.41
CA ASP A 441 28.33 -36.52 10.73
C ASP A 441 28.28 -35.23 11.57
N LYS A 442 27.38 -35.15 12.55
CA LYS A 442 27.00 -33.89 13.23
C LYS A 442 28.19 -33.17 13.87
N ASP A 443 29.01 -33.87 14.63
CA ASP A 443 30.18 -33.28 15.32
C ASP A 443 31.24 -32.77 14.32
N ARG A 444 31.30 -33.42 13.14
CA ARG A 444 32.20 -33.07 12.05
C ARG A 444 31.66 -31.88 11.23
N LEU A 445 30.34 -31.78 11.07
CA LEU A 445 29.66 -30.60 10.53
C LEU A 445 29.85 -29.37 11.43
N GLU A 446 29.72 -29.50 12.76
CA GLU A 446 30.02 -28.41 13.70
C GLU A 446 31.49 -27.97 13.63
N THR A 447 32.41 -28.92 13.42
CA THR A 447 33.83 -28.63 13.14
C THR A 447 34.01 -27.84 11.84
N TYR A 448 33.31 -28.21 10.76
CA TYR A 448 33.40 -27.53 9.46
C TYR A 448 32.76 -26.14 9.47
N ILE A 449 31.64 -25.95 10.17
CA ILE A 449 31.02 -24.64 10.40
C ILE A 449 31.96 -23.73 11.21
N SER A 450 32.69 -24.29 12.18
CA SER A 450 33.71 -23.57 12.96
C SER A 450 34.91 -23.17 12.11
N ALA A 451 35.39 -24.04 11.22
CA ALA A 451 36.44 -23.72 10.26
C ALA A 451 36.01 -22.64 9.25
N PHE A 452 34.80 -22.78 8.67
CA PHE A 452 34.18 -21.79 7.79
C PHE A 452 34.12 -20.41 8.45
N LYS A 453 33.58 -20.34 9.68
CA LYS A 453 33.48 -19.10 10.46
C LYS A 453 34.86 -18.48 10.71
N THR A 454 35.85 -19.30 11.04
CA THR A 454 37.23 -18.84 11.27
C THR A 454 37.84 -18.23 10.01
N SER A 455 37.72 -18.91 8.84
CA SER A 455 38.21 -18.37 7.56
C SER A 455 37.57 -17.02 7.25
N ILE A 456 36.23 -16.95 7.24
CA ILE A 456 35.51 -15.69 6.93
C ILE A 456 35.90 -14.55 7.90
N GLN A 457 36.13 -14.84 9.18
CA GLN A 457 36.59 -13.82 10.14
C GLN A 457 38.03 -13.33 9.86
N THR A 458 38.94 -14.22 9.49
CA THR A 458 40.31 -13.89 9.09
C THR A 458 40.33 -13.13 7.76
N ASP A 459 39.73 -13.72 6.72
CA ASP A 459 39.80 -13.27 5.32
C ASP A 459 39.05 -11.95 5.09
N THR A 460 38.02 -11.66 5.90
CA THR A 460 37.28 -10.38 5.86
C THR A 460 37.68 -9.38 6.93
N ILE A 461 38.70 -9.69 7.75
CA ILE A 461 39.16 -8.85 8.88
C ILE A 461 37.98 -8.47 9.81
N ASN A 462 37.17 -9.46 10.19
CA ASN A 462 35.92 -9.33 10.97
C ASN A 462 34.83 -8.40 10.36
N ARG A 463 34.93 -7.97 9.09
CA ARG A 463 33.89 -7.17 8.42
C ARG A 463 32.59 -7.96 8.25
N VAL A 464 32.66 -9.26 8.00
CA VAL A 464 31.49 -10.15 7.84
C VAL A 464 31.26 -10.94 9.13
N LYS A 465 30.03 -10.87 9.67
CA LYS A 465 29.63 -11.60 10.88
C LYS A 465 28.88 -12.87 10.50
N VAL A 466 29.48 -14.03 10.77
CA VAL A 466 28.83 -15.35 10.57
C VAL A 466 28.11 -15.81 11.84
N GLN A 467 26.81 -16.01 11.72
CA GLN A 467 25.98 -16.78 12.65
C GLN A 467 25.57 -18.10 11.98
N HIS A 468 25.23 -19.13 12.77
CA HIS A 468 24.67 -20.37 12.25
C HIS A 468 23.64 -20.93 13.23
N THR A 469 22.66 -21.63 12.69
CA THR A 469 21.63 -22.37 13.44
C THR A 469 21.32 -23.64 12.66
N MET A 470 21.18 -24.78 13.34
CA MET A 470 20.79 -26.03 12.68
C MET A 470 19.28 -25.98 12.34
N ASP A 471 18.90 -26.15 11.06
CA ASP A 471 17.50 -26.35 10.67
C ASP A 471 17.02 -27.72 11.18
N ASN A 472 16.52 -27.71 12.42
CA ASN A 472 15.95 -28.85 13.10
C ASN A 472 14.51 -29.16 12.63
N LYS A 473 14.00 -28.46 11.61
CA LYS A 473 12.62 -28.49 11.11
C LYS A 473 11.54 -28.06 12.12
N SER A 474 11.90 -27.66 13.35
CA SER A 474 10.95 -27.15 14.36
C SER A 474 10.82 -25.64 14.35
N ILE A 475 11.83 -24.91 13.85
CA ILE A 475 11.78 -23.45 13.64
C ILE A 475 12.32 -23.11 12.25
N SER A 476 11.51 -23.41 11.23
CA SER A 476 11.54 -22.65 9.98
C SER A 476 10.41 -21.63 10.03
N PHE A 477 10.62 -20.41 9.53
CA PHE A 477 9.55 -19.40 9.40
C PHE A 477 8.37 -19.89 8.52
N ALA A 478 8.57 -20.96 7.75
CA ALA A 478 7.55 -21.65 6.96
C ALA A 478 6.64 -22.63 7.75
N SER A 479 6.78 -22.74 9.07
CA SER A 479 6.09 -23.80 9.84
C SER A 479 4.56 -23.66 9.94
N GLY A 480 3.99 -22.50 9.55
CA GLY A 480 2.54 -22.27 9.53
C GLY A 480 1.78 -22.84 8.33
N PHE A 481 2.46 -23.31 7.28
CA PHE A 481 1.85 -23.55 5.96
C PHE A 481 1.41 -25.01 5.74
N LYS A 482 0.23 -25.43 6.26
CA LYS A 482 -0.37 -26.76 5.97
C LYS A 482 -1.91 -26.84 5.97
N SER A 483 -2.46 -26.84 4.77
CA SER A 483 -3.74 -27.40 4.30
C SER A 483 -3.74 -27.23 2.77
N GLY A 484 -4.28 -28.07 1.89
CA GLY A 484 -5.05 -29.31 2.04
C GLY A 484 -5.91 -29.50 0.78
N GLU A 485 -5.47 -30.35 -0.15
CA GLU A 485 -5.82 -30.30 -1.59
C GLU A 485 -7.20 -30.89 -1.96
N GLU A 486 -7.85 -30.34 -3.01
CA GLU A 486 -8.47 -31.07 -4.15
C GLU A 486 -8.99 -30.07 -5.25
N GLN A 487 -9.07 -30.48 -6.53
CA GLN A 487 -9.30 -29.60 -7.73
C GLN A 487 -10.25 -30.21 -8.82
N PHE A 488 -10.72 -29.36 -9.77
CA PHE A 488 -11.28 -29.63 -11.13
C PHE A 488 -12.75 -30.10 -11.28
N GLN A 489 -13.60 -29.73 -12.28
CA GLN A 489 -13.75 -28.70 -13.36
C GLN A 489 -15.23 -28.78 -13.91
N PRO A 490 -15.78 -27.91 -14.81
CA PRO A 490 -15.72 -26.44 -14.98
C PRO A 490 -17.11 -25.76 -15.30
N LEU A 491 -17.13 -24.43 -15.50
CA LEU A 491 -17.89 -23.67 -16.55
C LEU A 491 -19.39 -23.29 -16.36
N LEU A 492 -19.69 -21.98 -16.24
CA LEU A 492 -20.93 -21.34 -16.76
C LEU A 492 -20.76 -19.81 -17.04
N ARG A 493 -21.71 -19.17 -17.75
CA ARG A 493 -21.69 -17.75 -18.15
C ARG A 493 -23.10 -17.11 -18.28
N SER A 494 -23.28 -15.92 -17.73
CA SER A 494 -24.10 -14.79 -18.23
C SER A 494 -23.79 -13.56 -17.34
N SER A 495 -23.56 -12.32 -17.80
CA SER A 495 -23.99 -11.50 -18.96
C SER A 495 -25.26 -10.67 -18.70
N ILE A 496 -25.04 -9.38 -18.43
CA ILE A 496 -26.02 -8.26 -18.45
C ILE A 496 -25.34 -7.13 -19.26
N ASP A 497 -26.12 -6.35 -20.02
CA ASP A 497 -25.63 -5.41 -21.06
C ASP A 497 -25.35 -3.98 -20.50
N PRO A 498 -24.23 -3.29 -20.82
CA PRO A 498 -23.76 -2.12 -20.06
C PRO A 498 -24.36 -0.72 -20.38
N GLN A 499 -25.48 -0.60 -21.10
CA GLN A 499 -25.82 0.64 -21.82
C GLN A 499 -26.57 1.78 -21.07
N ASP A 500 -26.98 1.62 -19.79
CA ASP A 500 -27.56 2.72 -18.97
C ASP A 500 -26.51 3.24 -17.96
N PRO A 501 -26.40 4.56 -17.66
CA PRO A 501 -25.40 5.08 -16.73
C PRO A 501 -25.63 4.57 -15.30
N GLN A 502 -24.87 3.54 -14.92
CA GLN A 502 -25.07 2.82 -13.66
C GLN A 502 -24.83 3.73 -12.44
N PRO A 503 -25.61 3.55 -11.35
CA PRO A 503 -25.29 4.19 -10.09
C PRO A 503 -23.94 3.66 -9.56
N ARG A 504 -23.30 4.42 -8.66
CA ARG A 504 -22.02 3.99 -8.07
C ARG A 504 -22.15 2.60 -7.42
N PRO A 505 -21.11 1.75 -7.47
CA PRO A 505 -21.14 0.48 -6.77
C PRO A 505 -21.25 0.69 -5.25
N VAL A 506 -21.87 -0.29 -4.59
CA VAL A 506 -21.98 -0.33 -3.13
C VAL A 506 -20.65 -0.74 -2.55
N LYS A 507 -20.11 0.03 -1.61
CA LYS A 507 -18.89 -0.34 -0.89
C LYS A 507 -19.23 -1.21 0.31
N ILE A 508 -18.74 -2.46 0.35
CA ILE A 508 -18.93 -3.35 1.50
C ILE A 508 -17.58 -3.80 2.02
N ALA A 509 -17.29 -3.51 3.28
CA ALA A 509 -16.14 -4.08 3.98
C ALA A 509 -16.46 -5.47 4.53
N ILE A 510 -15.49 -6.38 4.39
CA ILE A 510 -15.52 -7.72 4.97
C ILE A 510 -14.34 -7.80 5.93
N ILE A 511 -14.64 -7.92 7.23
CA ILE A 511 -13.64 -8.03 8.28
C ILE A 511 -13.63 -9.50 8.71
N ASP A 512 -12.63 -10.29 8.31
CA ASP A 512 -12.67 -11.76 8.40
C ASP A 512 -11.27 -12.44 8.31
N ASP A 513 -11.18 -13.75 8.03
CA ASP A 513 -9.92 -14.52 7.91
C ASP A 513 -9.13 -14.29 6.60
N GLY A 514 -9.60 -13.37 5.76
CA GLY A 514 -9.08 -13.03 4.44
C GLY A 514 -10.04 -13.45 3.32
N VAL A 515 -9.60 -13.35 2.07
CA VAL A 515 -10.36 -13.76 0.88
C VAL A 515 -9.42 -14.38 -0.16
N ASP A 516 -9.78 -15.55 -0.69
CA ASP A 516 -9.09 -16.17 -1.80
C ASP A 516 -9.40 -15.42 -3.12
N ALA A 517 -8.44 -14.60 -3.56
CA ALA A 517 -8.56 -13.82 -4.79
C ALA A 517 -8.46 -14.66 -6.09
N SER A 518 -8.34 -15.99 -6.02
CA SER A 518 -8.47 -16.88 -7.18
C SER A 518 -9.92 -17.15 -7.58
N LEU A 519 -10.89 -16.81 -6.72
CA LEU A 519 -12.30 -17.12 -6.91
C LEU A 519 -12.97 -16.16 -7.91
N ALA A 520 -13.37 -16.68 -9.08
CA ALA A 520 -13.90 -15.94 -10.22
C ALA A 520 -15.23 -15.21 -9.96
N SER A 521 -15.98 -15.57 -8.92
CA SER A 521 -17.15 -14.78 -8.48
C SER A 521 -16.75 -13.43 -7.86
N LEU A 522 -15.46 -13.23 -7.58
CA LEU A 522 -14.86 -12.01 -7.05
C LEU A 522 -14.10 -11.22 -8.12
N ASP A 523 -14.14 -11.66 -9.38
CA ASP A 523 -13.57 -10.93 -10.53
C ASP A 523 -14.18 -9.54 -10.62
N ASP A 524 -13.30 -8.53 -10.65
CA ASP A 524 -13.62 -7.10 -10.53
C ASP A 524 -14.44 -6.69 -9.29
N LYS A 525 -14.55 -7.52 -8.25
CA LYS A 525 -15.27 -7.18 -6.99
C LYS A 525 -14.36 -6.57 -5.94
N ILE A 526 -13.14 -7.08 -5.74
CA ILE A 526 -12.20 -6.52 -4.77
C ILE A 526 -11.74 -5.13 -5.25
N ALA A 527 -11.89 -4.11 -4.39
CA ALA A 527 -11.45 -2.74 -4.66
C ALA A 527 -10.20 -2.35 -3.88
N MET A 528 -10.10 -2.83 -2.64
CA MET A 528 -8.93 -2.67 -1.79
C MET A 528 -8.93 -3.79 -0.73
N GLY A 529 -7.79 -4.02 -0.10
CA GLY A 529 -7.72 -4.84 1.10
C GLY A 529 -6.53 -4.49 1.97
N GLU A 530 -6.59 -4.94 3.21
CA GLU A 530 -5.60 -4.67 4.26
C GLU A 530 -5.51 -5.84 5.22
N SER A 531 -4.37 -6.00 5.89
CA SER A 531 -4.22 -7.04 6.91
C SER A 531 -3.68 -6.49 8.22
N PHE A 532 -4.39 -6.87 9.28
CA PHE A 532 -4.06 -6.61 10.67
C PHE A 532 -3.49 -7.88 11.34
N CYS A 533 -3.06 -8.86 10.55
CA CYS A 533 -2.56 -10.18 10.96
C CYS A 533 -1.02 -10.28 10.81
N PRO A 534 -0.22 -9.80 11.77
CA PRO A 534 1.23 -10.00 11.75
C PRO A 534 1.61 -11.48 11.87
N TYR A 535 2.75 -11.88 11.31
CA TYR A 535 3.28 -13.22 11.51
C TYR A 535 3.69 -13.45 12.98
N PRO A 536 3.54 -14.67 13.53
CA PRO A 536 4.01 -14.99 14.87
C PRO A 536 5.50 -14.66 15.06
N ASN A 537 5.80 -13.80 16.04
CA ASN A 537 7.14 -13.28 16.36
C ASN A 537 7.76 -12.35 15.29
N SER A 538 6.97 -11.73 14.41
CA SER A 538 7.41 -10.65 13.52
C SER A 538 6.59 -9.38 13.69
N THR A 539 7.25 -8.23 13.56
CA THR A 539 6.65 -6.89 13.43
C THR A 539 6.63 -6.38 11.99
N ASP A 540 7.32 -7.08 11.08
CA ASP A 540 7.60 -6.62 9.72
C ASP A 540 6.98 -7.49 8.63
N LEU A 541 6.56 -8.71 8.97
CA LEU A 541 5.86 -9.62 8.07
C LEU A 541 4.38 -9.68 8.46
N VAL A 542 3.50 -9.55 7.48
CA VAL A 542 2.04 -9.54 7.65
C VAL A 542 1.41 -10.54 6.69
N SER A 543 0.56 -11.44 7.20
CA SER A 543 -0.16 -12.43 6.40
C SER A 543 -1.23 -11.70 5.58
N PRO A 544 -1.16 -11.63 4.24
CA PRO A 544 -1.95 -10.67 3.47
C PRO A 544 -3.44 -11.03 3.36
N TYR A 545 -4.27 -10.08 2.95
CA TYR A 545 -5.72 -10.27 2.84
C TYR A 545 -6.12 -11.23 1.71
N TYR A 546 -5.34 -11.30 0.63
CA TYR A 546 -5.62 -12.10 -0.58
C TYR A 546 -5.17 -13.57 -0.50
N VAL A 547 -4.75 -14.02 0.69
CA VAL A 547 -4.24 -15.37 0.99
C VAL A 547 -4.80 -15.80 2.36
N PRO A 548 -6.05 -16.25 2.46
CA PRO A 548 -6.78 -16.38 3.73
C PRO A 548 -6.24 -17.50 4.64
N SER A 549 -6.53 -17.43 5.94
CA SER A 549 -6.23 -18.52 6.90
C SER A 549 -7.22 -19.69 6.80
N GLY A 550 -8.23 -19.59 5.95
CA GLY A 550 -9.28 -20.58 5.78
C GLY A 550 -10.17 -20.24 4.59
N LYS A 551 -11.39 -20.78 4.60
CA LYS A 551 -12.41 -20.52 3.56
C LYS A 551 -13.47 -19.51 4.00
N HIS A 552 -13.39 -18.98 5.23
CA HIS A 552 -14.55 -18.35 5.86
C HIS A 552 -14.89 -17.00 5.22
N GLY A 553 -13.95 -16.05 5.20
CA GLY A 553 -14.14 -14.76 4.55
C GLY A 553 -14.34 -14.87 3.04
N THR A 554 -13.70 -15.85 2.38
CA THR A 554 -13.95 -16.21 0.97
C THR A 554 -15.42 -16.58 0.73
N CYS A 555 -16.00 -17.43 1.58
CA CYS A 555 -17.43 -17.77 1.51
C CYS A 555 -18.30 -16.53 1.76
N MET A 556 -18.00 -15.72 2.79
CA MET A 556 -18.77 -14.50 3.08
C MET A 556 -18.76 -13.54 1.87
N ALA A 557 -17.60 -13.34 1.24
CA ALA A 557 -17.43 -12.53 0.04
C ALA A 557 -18.24 -13.06 -1.16
N ALA A 558 -18.20 -14.38 -1.40
CA ALA A 558 -18.95 -15.01 -2.48
C ALA A 558 -20.47 -14.87 -2.30
N LEU A 559 -20.99 -14.99 -1.07
CA LEU A 559 -22.41 -14.80 -0.77
C LEU A 559 -22.85 -13.33 -0.94
N ILE A 560 -22.04 -12.39 -0.46
CA ILE A 560 -22.29 -10.95 -0.63
C ILE A 560 -22.34 -10.58 -2.12
N CYS A 561 -21.38 -11.03 -2.93
CA CYS A 561 -21.35 -10.78 -4.38
C CYS A 561 -22.50 -11.45 -5.14
N LYS A 562 -22.99 -12.61 -4.65
CA LYS A 562 -24.14 -13.31 -5.23
C LYS A 562 -25.47 -12.58 -4.99
N ILE A 563 -25.61 -11.89 -3.86
CA ILE A 563 -26.84 -11.14 -3.50
C ILE A 563 -26.79 -9.69 -4.00
N CYS A 564 -25.60 -9.07 -4.02
CA CYS A 564 -25.37 -7.74 -4.56
C CYS A 564 -24.29 -7.79 -5.67
N PRO A 565 -24.66 -7.99 -6.94
CA PRO A 565 -23.69 -8.09 -8.05
C PRO A 565 -22.89 -6.80 -8.31
N HIS A 566 -23.45 -5.64 -7.98
CA HIS A 566 -22.85 -4.31 -8.16
C HIS A 566 -22.10 -3.81 -6.90
N VAL A 567 -21.42 -4.73 -6.21
CA VAL A 567 -20.61 -4.47 -5.03
C VAL A 567 -19.14 -4.21 -5.40
N LYS A 568 -18.47 -3.38 -4.58
CA LYS A 568 -17.01 -3.30 -4.46
C LYS A 568 -16.61 -3.64 -3.03
N LEU A 569 -15.75 -4.65 -2.87
CA LEU A 569 -15.34 -5.22 -1.60
C LEU A 569 -14.07 -4.56 -1.05
N TYR A 570 -14.07 -4.35 0.26
CA TYR A 570 -12.94 -3.86 1.05
C TYR A 570 -12.55 -4.93 2.07
N VAL A 571 -11.51 -5.71 1.80
CA VAL A 571 -11.18 -6.92 2.59
C VAL A 571 -10.18 -6.59 3.69
N ALA A 572 -10.62 -6.63 4.96
CA ALA A 572 -9.75 -6.49 6.13
C ALA A 572 -9.52 -7.85 6.78
N ARG A 573 -8.26 -8.30 6.83
CA ARG A 573 -7.89 -9.57 7.49
C ARG A 573 -7.53 -9.37 8.96
N LEU A 574 -8.07 -10.23 9.82
CA LEU A 574 -7.89 -10.21 11.28
C LEU A 574 -6.72 -11.06 11.79
N ASP A 575 -6.19 -10.70 12.96
CA ASP A 575 -5.21 -11.48 13.73
C ASP A 575 -5.93 -12.61 14.49
N GLU A 576 -5.90 -13.81 13.92
CA GLU A 576 -6.45 -15.04 14.49
C GLU A 576 -5.37 -15.79 15.28
N ARG A 577 -5.47 -15.81 16.62
CA ARG A 577 -4.52 -16.51 17.49
C ARG A 577 -5.08 -17.83 18.02
N PRO A 578 -4.25 -18.86 18.25
CA PRO A 578 -4.71 -20.08 18.93
C PRO A 578 -5.10 -19.78 20.38
N ALA A 579 -6.35 -20.07 20.74
CA ALA A 579 -6.83 -19.95 22.10
C ALA A 579 -6.12 -20.95 23.03
N VAL A 580 -5.62 -20.46 24.17
CA VAL A 580 -4.78 -21.23 25.10
C VAL A 580 -5.57 -22.41 25.67
N GLY A 581 -5.16 -23.62 25.28
CA GLY A 581 -5.71 -24.88 25.81
C GLY A 581 -6.95 -25.43 25.10
N SER A 582 -7.62 -24.68 24.22
CA SER A 582 -8.78 -25.18 23.44
C SER A 582 -8.50 -25.41 21.96
N GLY A 583 -7.46 -24.78 21.40
CA GLY A 583 -7.12 -24.89 19.97
C GLY A 583 -8.10 -24.19 19.02
N GLN A 584 -9.13 -23.52 19.55
CA GLN A 584 -10.04 -22.67 18.77
C GLN A 584 -9.33 -21.38 18.34
N ARG A 585 -9.80 -20.74 17.25
CA ARG A 585 -9.30 -19.43 16.83
C ARG A 585 -9.87 -18.34 17.74
N GLN A 586 -9.04 -17.40 18.17
CA GLN A 586 -9.44 -16.20 18.91
C GLN A 586 -8.93 -14.96 18.19
N ILE A 587 -9.86 -14.13 17.71
CA ILE A 587 -9.57 -12.85 17.07
C ILE A 587 -9.09 -11.84 18.12
N THR A 588 -8.04 -11.05 17.82
CA THR A 588 -7.62 -9.98 18.73
C THR A 588 -8.50 -8.74 18.64
N ILE A 589 -8.87 -8.21 19.80
CA ILE A 589 -9.68 -6.99 19.94
C ILE A 589 -9.02 -5.79 19.22
N LYS A 590 -7.68 -5.70 19.24
CA LYS A 590 -6.93 -4.66 18.50
C LYS A 590 -7.16 -4.77 16.99
N SER A 591 -6.97 -5.95 16.40
CA SER A 591 -7.15 -6.13 14.95
C SER A 591 -8.59 -5.83 14.50
N ALA A 592 -9.59 -6.16 15.32
CA ALA A 592 -10.98 -5.79 15.08
C ALA A 592 -11.21 -4.26 15.12
N ALA A 593 -10.66 -3.56 16.13
CA ALA A 593 -10.78 -2.11 16.24
C ALA A 593 -10.14 -1.38 15.05
N ASP A 594 -8.93 -1.80 14.65
CA ASP A 594 -8.16 -1.17 13.57
C ASP A 594 -8.75 -1.49 12.19
N ALA A 595 -9.28 -2.70 11.97
CA ALA A 595 -10.02 -3.06 10.77
C ALA A 595 -11.31 -2.23 10.57
N ILE A 596 -12.06 -1.93 11.65
CA ILE A 596 -13.24 -1.05 11.57
C ILE A 596 -12.84 0.39 11.26
N ARG A 597 -11.74 0.90 11.84
CA ARG A 597 -11.20 2.23 11.54
C ARG A 597 -10.79 2.34 10.07
N TRP A 598 -10.09 1.34 9.55
CA TRP A 598 -9.71 1.24 8.14
C TRP A 598 -10.93 1.17 7.23
N ALA A 599 -11.91 0.30 7.48
CA ALA A 599 -13.15 0.27 6.71
C ALA A 599 -13.86 1.65 6.73
N SER A 600 -13.80 2.34 7.86
CA SER A 600 -14.36 3.68 8.03
C SER A 600 -13.57 4.80 7.36
N SER A 601 -12.28 4.65 7.05
CA SER A 601 -11.49 5.68 6.35
C SER A 601 -11.78 5.70 4.84
N TYR A 602 -12.11 4.55 4.25
CA TYR A 602 -12.54 4.45 2.85
C TYR A 602 -14.01 4.82 2.60
N ASP A 603 -14.74 5.30 3.61
CA ASP A 603 -16.17 5.61 3.55
C ASP A 603 -16.99 4.50 2.89
N VAL A 604 -16.88 3.28 3.41
CA VAL A 604 -17.72 2.15 2.97
C VAL A 604 -19.18 2.37 3.40
N ASP A 605 -20.11 1.73 2.69
CA ASP A 605 -21.54 1.84 2.99
C ASP A 605 -21.98 0.80 4.04
N ILE A 606 -21.33 -0.37 4.05
CA ILE A 606 -21.63 -1.50 4.94
C ILE A 606 -20.33 -2.11 5.47
N ILE A 607 -20.32 -2.57 6.72
CA ILE A 607 -19.28 -3.41 7.34
C ILE A 607 -19.92 -4.74 7.76
N SER A 608 -19.37 -5.86 7.28
CA SER A 608 -19.78 -7.23 7.64
C SER A 608 -18.75 -7.85 8.60
N MET A 609 -19.21 -8.23 9.80
CA MET A 609 -18.39 -8.86 10.86
C MET A 609 -18.95 -10.23 11.20
N SER A 610 -18.60 -11.25 10.41
CA SER A 610 -19.16 -12.60 10.52
C SER A 610 -18.49 -13.45 11.61
N TRP A 611 -18.15 -12.83 12.75
CA TRP A 611 -17.40 -13.43 13.87
C TRP A 611 -17.77 -12.78 15.21
N THR A 612 -17.35 -13.39 16.31
CA THR A 612 -17.58 -12.89 17.68
C THR A 612 -16.35 -13.02 18.58
N ILE A 613 -16.11 -12.02 19.42
CA ILE A 613 -15.12 -12.04 20.50
C ILE A 613 -15.85 -12.10 21.84
N GLU A 614 -15.75 -13.23 22.53
CA GLU A 614 -16.19 -13.33 23.93
C GLU A 614 -15.01 -12.99 24.86
N THR A 615 -15.23 -12.05 25.80
CA THR A 615 -14.20 -11.62 26.76
C THR A 615 -14.83 -11.16 28.07
N GLN A 616 -14.20 -11.48 29.20
CA GLN A 616 -14.59 -10.94 30.51
C GLN A 616 -13.80 -9.66 30.87
N VAL A 617 -12.86 -9.24 30.03
CA VAL A 617 -12.02 -8.03 30.24
C VAL A 617 -12.58 -6.88 29.41
N ILE A 618 -13.54 -6.16 29.99
CA ILE A 618 -14.30 -5.08 29.31
C ILE A 618 -13.55 -3.73 29.35
N ASP A 619 -12.73 -3.51 30.38
CA ASP A 619 -12.11 -2.21 30.67
C ASP A 619 -10.74 -1.95 30.01
N SER A 620 -10.27 -2.85 29.15
CA SER A 620 -8.95 -2.71 28.51
C SER A 620 -8.87 -1.50 27.56
N PRO A 621 -7.65 -0.97 27.30
CA PRO A 621 -7.45 0.03 26.26
C PRO A 621 -7.97 -0.43 24.88
N ASP A 622 -7.78 -1.71 24.56
CA ASP A 622 -8.25 -2.30 23.30
C ASP A 622 -9.78 -2.35 23.20
N MET A 623 -10.50 -2.68 24.29
CA MET A 623 -11.96 -2.63 24.30
C MET A 623 -12.50 -1.20 24.17
N LYS A 624 -11.80 -0.22 24.76
CA LYS A 624 -12.11 1.22 24.61
C LYS A 624 -11.85 1.69 23.18
N ASN A 625 -10.77 1.23 22.55
CA ASN A 625 -10.46 1.46 21.13
C ASN A 625 -11.51 0.82 20.20
N PHE A 626 -11.92 -0.41 20.47
CA PHE A 626 -12.91 -1.16 19.68
C PHE A 626 -14.30 -0.50 19.75
N ARG A 627 -14.73 -0.10 20.95
CA ARG A 627 -15.93 0.70 21.16
C ARG A 627 -15.87 2.02 20.36
N ALA A 628 -14.79 2.78 20.48
CA ALA A 628 -14.64 4.06 19.78
C ALA A 628 -14.60 3.90 18.25
N ALA A 629 -14.09 2.78 17.73
CA ALA A 629 -14.13 2.47 16.29
C ALA A 629 -15.56 2.23 15.80
N VAL A 630 -16.36 1.46 16.55
CA VAL A 630 -17.79 1.22 16.26
C VAL A 630 -18.60 2.51 16.35
N GLU A 631 -18.41 3.30 17.42
CA GLU A 631 -19.11 4.58 17.63
C GLU A 631 -18.77 5.61 16.54
N ALA A 632 -17.53 5.61 16.01
CA ALA A 632 -17.13 6.46 14.88
C ALA A 632 -17.73 5.99 13.54
N ALA A 633 -17.84 4.68 13.31
CA ALA A 633 -18.48 4.12 12.12
C ALA A 633 -20.00 4.43 12.09
N GLU A 634 -20.68 4.34 13.25
CA GLU A 634 -22.09 4.71 13.40
C GLU A 634 -22.29 6.21 13.12
N GLN A 635 -21.42 7.08 13.63
CA GLN A 635 -21.46 8.53 13.37
C GLN A 635 -21.26 8.88 11.89
N LYS A 636 -20.50 8.09 11.13
CA LYS A 636 -20.40 8.20 9.65
C LYS A 636 -21.64 7.66 8.91
N GLY A 637 -22.61 7.07 9.60
CA GLY A 637 -23.79 6.45 8.98
C GLY A 637 -23.47 5.15 8.22
N ILE A 638 -22.37 4.48 8.57
CA ILE A 638 -21.98 3.18 8.01
C ILE A 638 -22.86 2.09 8.63
N ILE A 639 -23.36 1.16 7.82
CA ILE A 639 -24.23 0.08 8.29
C ILE A 639 -23.37 -1.09 8.77
N MET A 640 -23.43 -1.43 10.06
CA MET A 640 -22.65 -2.54 10.63
C MET A 640 -23.54 -3.76 10.90
N PHE A 641 -23.22 -4.91 10.31
CA PHE A 641 -23.83 -6.20 10.64
C PHE A 641 -22.81 -7.10 11.34
N CYS A 642 -23.27 -7.86 12.34
CA CYS A 642 -22.46 -8.87 13.01
C CYS A 642 -23.23 -10.15 13.30
N SER A 643 -22.52 -11.27 13.47
CA SER A 643 -23.13 -12.54 13.88
C SER A 643 -23.32 -12.62 15.39
N THR A 644 -24.33 -13.39 15.83
CA THR A 644 -24.34 -13.91 17.21
C THR A 644 -23.37 -15.09 17.37
N SER A 645 -22.93 -15.33 18.60
CA SER A 645 -22.15 -16.52 18.97
C SER A 645 -23.06 -17.75 18.94
N ASP A 646 -22.61 -18.81 18.27
CA ASP A 646 -23.34 -20.07 18.04
C ASP A 646 -23.33 -20.99 19.30
N GLN A 647 -23.55 -20.40 20.48
CA GLN A 647 -23.63 -21.07 21.80
C GLN A 647 -25.07 -21.14 22.36
N GLY A 648 -26.07 -20.72 21.57
CA GLY A 648 -27.50 -20.80 21.91
C GLY A 648 -27.85 -20.11 23.24
N ASN A 649 -28.63 -20.79 24.08
CA ASN A 649 -28.99 -20.24 25.39
C ASN A 649 -27.79 -20.04 26.34
N SER A 650 -26.61 -20.58 26.02
CA SER A 650 -25.37 -20.38 26.78
C SER A 650 -24.54 -19.19 26.29
N THR A 651 -24.94 -18.49 25.21
CA THR A 651 -24.24 -17.31 24.69
C THR A 651 -24.05 -16.25 25.78
N ASN A 652 -22.79 -15.89 26.03
CA ASN A 652 -22.36 -14.92 27.03
C ASN A 652 -22.95 -13.52 26.80
N ASP A 653 -23.11 -12.71 27.85
CA ASP A 653 -23.54 -11.30 27.72
C ASP A 653 -22.40 -10.40 27.21
N ASN A 654 -21.15 -10.82 27.40
CA ASN A 654 -19.95 -10.09 26.94
C ASN A 654 -19.44 -10.64 25.60
N CYS A 655 -20.28 -10.58 24.56
CA CYS A 655 -20.03 -11.14 23.22
C CYS A 655 -20.01 -10.01 22.17
N TYR A 656 -18.82 -9.57 21.76
CA TYR A 656 -18.64 -8.39 20.91
C TYR A 656 -18.39 -8.77 19.44
N PRO A 657 -18.80 -7.93 18.46
CA PRO A 657 -19.39 -6.60 18.62
C PRO A 657 -20.90 -6.59 18.94
N GLY A 658 -21.58 -7.74 18.94
CA GLY A 658 -23.05 -7.82 19.14
C GLY A 658 -23.59 -7.32 20.50
N SER A 659 -22.74 -7.17 21.51
CA SER A 659 -23.04 -6.51 22.80
C SER A 659 -22.70 -5.02 22.84
N PHE A 660 -22.40 -4.38 21.70
CA PHE A 660 -22.33 -2.92 21.58
C PHE A 660 -23.65 -2.34 21.04
N ASN A 661 -23.88 -1.05 21.29
CA ASN A 661 -24.87 -0.27 20.53
C ASN A 661 -24.29 0.06 19.15
N GLY A 662 -25.15 0.18 18.13
CA GLY A 662 -24.77 0.47 16.75
C GLY A 662 -24.91 -0.75 15.82
N PRO A 663 -24.06 -1.78 15.94
CA PRO A 663 -24.12 -2.98 15.09
C PRO A 663 -25.42 -3.78 15.24
N THR A 664 -25.99 -4.19 14.11
CA THR A 664 -27.19 -5.02 14.07
C THR A 664 -26.79 -6.50 14.11
N THR A 665 -27.11 -7.18 15.21
CA THR A 665 -26.79 -8.61 15.41
C THR A 665 -27.74 -9.53 14.63
N ILE A 666 -27.18 -10.43 13.84
CA ILE A 666 -27.89 -11.37 12.96
C ILE A 666 -27.71 -12.82 13.47
N GLY A 667 -28.79 -13.60 13.40
CA GLY A 667 -28.77 -15.05 13.66
C GLY A 667 -29.07 -15.88 12.42
N GLY A 668 -28.49 -17.08 12.37
CA GLY A 668 -28.80 -18.06 11.33
C GLY A 668 -30.18 -18.70 11.49
N ALA A 669 -30.88 -18.85 10.37
CA ALA A 669 -32.15 -19.56 10.27
C ALA A 669 -32.22 -20.46 9.03
N THR A 670 -33.25 -21.30 8.97
CA THR A 670 -33.69 -22.03 7.76
C THR A 670 -34.26 -21.08 6.70
N ASP A 671 -34.54 -21.62 5.52
CA ASP A 671 -35.32 -20.99 4.45
C ASP A 671 -36.78 -20.68 4.86
N THR A 672 -37.39 -21.50 5.73
CA THR A 672 -38.72 -21.25 6.32
C THR A 672 -38.73 -20.05 7.29
N GLY A 673 -37.58 -19.72 7.88
CA GLY A 673 -37.38 -18.66 8.86
C GLY A 673 -37.28 -19.15 10.32
N ASP A 674 -37.12 -20.45 10.55
CA ASP A 674 -36.93 -21.05 11.86
C ASP A 674 -35.46 -20.92 12.29
N ALA A 675 -35.21 -20.40 13.50
CA ALA A 675 -33.86 -20.18 14.00
C ALA A 675 -33.09 -21.50 14.18
N LEU A 676 -31.78 -21.47 13.89
CA LEU A 676 -30.88 -22.60 14.17
C LEU A 676 -30.86 -22.91 15.68
N ALA A 677 -30.72 -24.19 16.04
CA ALA A 677 -30.80 -24.66 17.43
C ALA A 677 -29.74 -24.03 18.38
N TRP A 678 -28.67 -23.48 17.81
CA TRP A 678 -27.58 -22.81 18.51
C TRP A 678 -27.63 -21.27 18.42
N VAL A 679 -28.73 -20.69 17.92
CA VAL A 679 -28.95 -19.24 17.84
C VAL A 679 -29.81 -18.75 19.01
N ASN A 680 -29.29 -17.80 19.78
CA ASN A 680 -30.04 -17.15 20.83
C ASN A 680 -30.99 -16.09 20.24
N VAL A 681 -32.24 -16.48 19.98
CA VAL A 681 -33.27 -15.60 19.36
C VAL A 681 -33.52 -14.30 20.17
N ARG A 682 -33.15 -14.26 21.47
CA ARG A 682 -33.27 -13.04 22.31
C ARG A 682 -32.12 -12.06 22.16
N LYS A 683 -31.00 -12.45 21.53
CA LYS A 683 -29.79 -11.63 21.33
C LYS A 683 -29.57 -11.21 19.86
N VAL A 684 -30.48 -11.57 18.96
CA VAL A 684 -30.44 -11.22 17.54
C VAL A 684 -31.58 -10.28 17.18
N ARG A 685 -31.28 -9.28 16.37
CA ARG A 685 -32.27 -8.33 15.86
C ARG A 685 -33.04 -8.91 14.68
N PHE A 686 -32.33 -9.60 13.79
CA PHE A 686 -32.91 -10.31 12.64
C PHE A 686 -32.36 -11.75 12.52
N LEU A 687 -33.15 -12.59 11.86
CA LEU A 687 -32.80 -13.93 11.41
C LEU A 687 -32.73 -13.91 9.89
N LEU A 688 -31.70 -14.51 9.30
CA LEU A 688 -31.58 -14.67 7.84
C LEU A 688 -31.13 -16.09 7.47
N PRO A 689 -31.32 -16.52 6.21
CA PRO A 689 -30.87 -17.83 5.74
C PRO A 689 -29.39 -18.08 6.05
N GLY A 690 -29.14 -19.07 6.91
CA GLY A 690 -27.81 -19.47 7.37
C GLY A 690 -27.72 -20.96 7.65
N SER A 691 -28.66 -21.75 7.12
CA SER A 691 -28.70 -23.21 7.21
C SER A 691 -28.37 -23.84 5.86
N ASN A 692 -27.40 -24.76 5.84
CA ASN A 692 -27.01 -25.56 4.68
C ASN A 692 -26.85 -24.76 3.37
N VAL A 693 -26.11 -23.65 3.42
CA VAL A 693 -25.92 -22.76 2.27
C VAL A 693 -24.76 -23.26 1.39
N PRO A 694 -24.98 -23.56 0.10
CA PRO A 694 -23.94 -24.06 -0.79
C PRO A 694 -22.96 -22.96 -1.23
N PHE A 695 -21.67 -23.28 -1.17
CA PHE A 695 -20.57 -22.45 -1.65
C PHE A 695 -19.86 -23.09 -2.84
N TYR A 696 -19.51 -22.26 -3.82
CA TYR A 696 -19.14 -22.69 -5.16
C TYR A 696 -17.70 -22.29 -5.48
N ASN A 697 -16.99 -23.13 -6.24
CA ASN A 697 -15.72 -22.79 -6.86
C ASN A 697 -15.92 -22.12 -8.23
N ASN A 698 -14.81 -21.85 -8.93
CA ASN A 698 -14.72 -21.32 -10.31
C ASN A 698 -15.44 -22.16 -11.39
N GLU A 699 -16.03 -23.29 -10.99
CA GLU A 699 -16.58 -24.33 -11.86
C GLU A 699 -18.10 -24.43 -11.71
N GLY A 700 -18.71 -23.64 -10.81
CA GLY A 700 -20.12 -23.77 -10.46
C GLY A 700 -20.45 -25.04 -9.67
N ARG A 701 -19.44 -25.76 -9.16
CA ARG A 701 -19.63 -26.93 -8.28
C ARG A 701 -19.69 -26.51 -6.82
N VAL A 702 -20.58 -27.13 -6.05
CA VAL A 702 -20.62 -26.94 -4.60
C VAL A 702 -19.41 -27.63 -3.96
N VAL A 703 -18.52 -26.85 -3.36
CA VAL A 703 -17.34 -27.35 -2.61
C VAL A 703 -17.73 -27.69 -1.18
N SER A 704 -18.63 -26.89 -0.59
CA SER A 704 -19.10 -27.10 0.78
C SER A 704 -20.48 -26.50 1.00
N TYR A 705 -21.13 -26.98 2.06
CA TYR A 705 -22.32 -26.37 2.64
C TYR A 705 -21.94 -25.84 4.01
N GLU A 706 -22.04 -24.52 4.23
CA GLU A 706 -21.83 -23.94 5.56
C GLU A 706 -23.17 -23.73 6.27
N SER A 707 -23.16 -23.77 7.60
CA SER A 707 -24.29 -23.39 8.44
C SER A 707 -23.79 -22.60 9.65
N GLY A 708 -24.45 -21.50 10.01
CA GLY A 708 -24.07 -20.66 11.15
C GLY A 708 -24.52 -19.22 11.01
N SER A 709 -24.42 -18.45 12.10
CA SER A 709 -24.84 -17.05 12.15
C SER A 709 -24.00 -16.14 11.24
N SER A 710 -22.74 -16.50 11.01
CA SER A 710 -21.81 -15.87 10.06
C SER A 710 -22.35 -15.81 8.63
N VAL A 711 -22.94 -16.90 8.14
CA VAL A 711 -23.53 -17.00 6.80
C VAL A 711 -24.72 -16.05 6.65
N ALA A 712 -25.58 -16.00 7.67
CA ALA A 712 -26.73 -15.10 7.72
C ALA A 712 -26.31 -13.61 7.81
N THR A 713 -25.17 -13.32 8.45
CA THR A 713 -24.59 -11.97 8.50
C THR A 713 -24.11 -11.52 7.12
N ALA A 714 -23.43 -12.39 6.37
CA ALA A 714 -23.08 -12.11 4.98
C ALA A 714 -24.32 -11.96 4.07
N ALA A 715 -25.37 -12.76 4.30
CA ALA A 715 -26.65 -12.59 3.62
C ALA A 715 -27.31 -11.23 3.93
N ALA A 716 -27.22 -10.74 5.17
CA ALA A 716 -27.74 -9.44 5.59
C ALA A 716 -26.98 -8.28 4.91
N SER A 717 -25.64 -8.35 4.92
CA SER A 717 -24.78 -7.38 4.23
C SER A 717 -25.05 -7.34 2.71
N GLY A 718 -25.25 -8.51 2.08
CA GLY A 718 -25.65 -8.61 0.68
C GLY A 718 -27.03 -7.99 0.40
N LEU A 719 -28.04 -8.31 1.22
CA LEU A 719 -29.40 -7.77 1.08
C LEU A 719 -29.42 -6.25 1.26
N ALA A 720 -28.79 -5.74 2.31
CA ALA A 720 -28.68 -4.30 2.57
C ALA A 720 -27.93 -3.58 1.43
N GLY A 721 -26.93 -4.22 0.82
CA GLY A 721 -26.26 -3.71 -0.37
C GLY A 721 -27.19 -3.62 -1.58
N LEU A 722 -27.99 -4.67 -1.84
CA LEU A 722 -29.00 -4.66 -2.89
C LEU A 722 -30.03 -3.53 -2.69
N LEU A 723 -30.50 -3.31 -1.44
CA LEU A 723 -31.43 -2.22 -1.12
C LEU A 723 -30.84 -0.83 -1.38
N LEU A 724 -29.57 -0.60 -1.01
CA LEU A 724 -28.86 0.65 -1.33
C LEU A 724 -28.72 0.86 -2.84
N PHE A 725 -28.34 -0.17 -3.59
CA PHE A 725 -28.22 -0.12 -5.04
C PHE A 725 -29.56 0.24 -5.71
N CYS A 726 -30.66 -0.37 -5.27
CA CYS A 726 -32.01 -0.08 -5.79
C CYS A 726 -32.44 1.38 -5.54
N SER A 727 -32.18 1.93 -4.35
CA SER A 727 -32.46 3.35 -4.05
C SER A 727 -31.63 4.31 -4.91
N TRP A 728 -30.34 4.04 -5.10
CA TRP A 728 -29.49 4.88 -5.96
C TRP A 728 -29.84 4.78 -7.46
N LEU A 729 -30.30 3.61 -7.93
CA LEU A 729 -30.79 3.41 -9.31
C LEU A 729 -32.05 4.25 -9.61
N LEU A 730 -32.84 4.57 -8.59
CA LEU A 730 -34.01 5.46 -8.65
C LEU A 730 -33.65 6.95 -8.55
N LYS A 731 -32.37 7.30 -8.31
CA LYS A 731 -31.87 8.68 -8.13
C LYS A 731 -32.51 9.45 -6.97
N GLU A 732 -32.80 8.76 -5.88
CA GLU A 732 -33.22 9.39 -4.62
C GLU A 732 -32.04 10.16 -4.00
N ASN A 733 -32.09 11.49 -4.04
CA ASN A 733 -30.94 12.36 -3.74
C ASN A 733 -30.47 12.36 -2.27
N ASP A 734 -31.28 11.89 -1.33
CA ASP A 734 -30.97 11.87 0.11
C ASP A 734 -30.95 10.43 0.65
N SER A 735 -29.79 9.77 0.55
CA SER A 735 -29.53 8.34 0.85
C SER A 735 -30.38 7.76 2.01
N PRO A 736 -31.58 7.22 1.72
CA PRO A 736 -32.66 7.09 2.69
C PRO A 736 -32.45 5.90 3.63
N LEU A 737 -31.62 4.94 3.23
CA LEU A 737 -31.32 3.71 3.97
C LEU A 737 -29.96 3.72 4.68
N LYS A 738 -29.21 4.84 4.68
CA LYS A 738 -27.91 4.91 5.38
C LYS A 738 -28.05 4.98 6.92
N GLY A 739 -27.11 4.33 7.60
CA GLY A 739 -27.08 4.13 9.05
C GLY A 739 -27.96 2.97 9.52
N ASN A 740 -27.48 2.19 10.50
CA ASN A 740 -28.16 0.99 11.01
C ASN A 740 -29.66 1.19 11.26
N GLN A 741 -30.04 2.23 12.01
CA GLN A 741 -31.43 2.48 12.39
C GLN A 741 -32.41 2.57 11.20
N LYS A 742 -31.96 3.10 10.05
CA LYS A 742 -32.80 3.19 8.84
C LYS A 742 -32.89 1.85 8.10
N MET A 743 -31.76 1.14 7.99
CA MET A 743 -31.72 -0.21 7.41
C MET A 743 -32.50 -1.23 8.26
N GLU A 744 -32.51 -1.10 9.59
CA GLU A 744 -33.34 -1.92 10.46
C GLU A 744 -34.85 -1.70 10.28
N LYS A 745 -35.29 -0.47 9.99
CA LYS A 745 -36.69 -0.20 9.61
C LYS A 745 -37.04 -0.96 8.33
N ALA A 746 -36.23 -0.78 7.28
CA ALA A 746 -36.40 -1.49 6.00
C ALA A 746 -36.44 -3.02 6.16
N PHE A 747 -35.55 -3.60 6.96
CA PHE A 747 -35.55 -5.03 7.27
C PHE A 747 -36.80 -5.48 8.03
N SER A 748 -37.36 -4.61 8.88
CA SER A 748 -38.60 -4.88 9.63
C SER A 748 -39.82 -4.87 8.70
N GLU A 749 -39.92 -3.92 7.77
CA GLU A 749 -40.99 -3.88 6.76
C GLU A 749 -40.91 -5.10 5.82
N ILE A 750 -39.71 -5.50 5.37
CA ILE A 750 -39.51 -6.70 4.54
C ILE A 750 -39.82 -7.99 5.32
N ALA A 751 -39.67 -8.00 6.65
CA ALA A 751 -40.08 -9.13 7.49
C ALA A 751 -41.61 -9.23 7.67
N LEU A 752 -42.33 -8.10 7.56
CA LEU A 752 -43.76 -7.91 7.85
C LEU A 752 -44.12 -8.19 9.31
N HIS A 753 -43.89 -9.42 9.78
CA HIS A 753 -44.17 -9.88 11.15
C HIS A 753 -43.03 -10.78 11.65
N GLY A 754 -42.41 -10.40 12.77
CA GLY A 754 -41.27 -11.11 13.36
C GLY A 754 -39.91 -10.67 12.80
N ASN A 755 -38.89 -11.50 13.01
CA ASN A 755 -37.49 -11.09 12.84
C ASN A 755 -36.85 -11.58 11.52
N PHE A 756 -37.60 -12.18 10.58
CA PHE A 756 -37.04 -12.81 9.37
C PHE A 756 -37.50 -12.09 8.09
N PRO A 757 -36.62 -11.34 7.38
CA PRO A 757 -36.96 -10.65 6.13
C PRO A 757 -37.45 -11.62 5.05
N ARG A 758 -38.70 -11.51 4.62
CA ARG A 758 -39.34 -12.44 3.66
C ARG A 758 -39.09 -12.01 2.22
N VAL A 759 -37.81 -11.81 1.87
CA VAL A 759 -37.34 -11.18 0.61
C VAL A 759 -38.09 -11.68 -0.63
N GLN A 760 -38.17 -12.99 -0.88
CA GLN A 760 -38.85 -13.51 -2.08
C GLN A 760 -40.35 -13.16 -2.17
N LYS A 761 -41.04 -13.06 -1.03
CA LYS A 761 -42.45 -12.66 -0.99
C LYS A 761 -42.62 -11.14 -1.11
N PHE A 762 -41.68 -10.37 -0.56
CA PHE A 762 -41.75 -8.91 -0.60
C PHE A 762 -41.25 -8.33 -1.92
N PHE A 763 -40.13 -8.83 -2.47
CA PHE A 763 -39.57 -8.36 -3.74
C PHE A 763 -40.24 -9.04 -4.92
N ASP A 764 -39.99 -10.33 -5.18
CA ASP A 764 -40.42 -10.98 -6.43
C ASP A 764 -41.91 -10.79 -6.69
N GLN A 765 -42.76 -11.22 -5.75
CA GLN A 765 -44.21 -11.20 -5.93
C GLN A 765 -44.75 -9.77 -6.07
N ARG A 766 -44.29 -8.82 -5.25
CA ARG A 766 -44.76 -7.44 -5.27
C ARG A 766 -44.27 -6.68 -6.50
N PHE A 767 -43.02 -6.86 -6.90
CA PHE A 767 -42.46 -6.28 -8.12
C PHE A 767 -43.22 -6.77 -9.35
N ARG A 768 -43.56 -8.06 -9.42
CA ARG A 768 -44.43 -8.62 -10.46
C ARG A 768 -45.83 -7.97 -10.46
N ASP A 769 -46.42 -7.76 -9.28
CA ASP A 769 -47.76 -7.17 -9.16
C ASP A 769 -47.80 -5.66 -9.44
N GLU A 770 -46.72 -4.91 -9.16
CA GLU A 770 -46.57 -3.51 -9.56
C GLU A 770 -46.15 -3.35 -11.04
N LEU A 771 -45.35 -4.25 -11.60
CA LEU A 771 -45.01 -4.26 -13.03
C LEU A 771 -46.27 -4.49 -13.89
N LYS A 772 -47.12 -5.45 -13.49
CA LYS A 772 -48.46 -5.66 -14.08
C LYS A 772 -49.36 -4.43 -14.01
N ARG A 773 -49.15 -3.54 -13.03
CA ARG A 773 -49.86 -2.25 -12.94
C ARG A 773 -49.21 -1.23 -13.88
N ALA A 774 -47.89 -1.04 -13.83
CA ALA A 774 -47.17 -0.11 -14.69
C ALA A 774 -47.38 -0.38 -16.20
N GLU A 775 -47.36 -1.64 -16.64
CA GLU A 775 -47.65 -2.04 -18.02
C GLU A 775 -49.11 -1.74 -18.43
N LYS A 776 -50.05 -1.94 -17.50
CA LYS A 776 -51.47 -1.61 -17.70
C LYS A 776 -51.72 -0.09 -17.69
N ASP A 777 -51.03 0.65 -16.84
CA ASP A 777 -51.11 2.11 -16.71
C ASP A 777 -50.49 2.81 -17.95
N SER A 778 -49.46 2.20 -18.56
CA SER A 778 -48.81 2.68 -19.79
C SER A 778 -49.46 2.20 -21.09
N GLY A 779 -50.44 1.28 -21.02
CA GLY A 779 -51.15 0.75 -22.18
C GLY A 779 -50.34 -0.23 -23.05
N ALA A 780 -49.24 -0.79 -22.51
CA ALA A 780 -48.51 -1.85 -23.16
C ALA A 780 -49.36 -3.14 -23.23
N GLY A 781 -49.15 -3.94 -24.27
CA GLY A 781 -49.86 -5.22 -24.42
C GLY A 781 -49.46 -6.20 -23.32
N LEU A 782 -50.41 -6.60 -22.49
CA LEU A 782 -50.21 -7.61 -21.44
C LEU A 782 -49.72 -8.93 -22.04
N GLU A 783 -48.64 -9.50 -21.50
CA GLU A 783 -48.28 -10.89 -21.81
C GLU A 783 -49.39 -11.84 -21.31
N GLU A 784 -50.03 -12.55 -22.24
CA GLU A 784 -51.20 -13.40 -21.96
C GLU A 784 -50.95 -14.54 -20.96
N SER A 785 -49.68 -14.84 -20.66
CA SER A 785 -49.27 -15.85 -19.67
C SER A 785 -49.43 -15.37 -18.21
N GLY A 786 -49.33 -14.06 -17.96
CA GLY A 786 -49.27 -13.48 -16.62
C GLY A 786 -48.06 -13.92 -15.76
N PHE A 787 -47.08 -14.60 -16.36
CA PHE A 787 -46.04 -15.39 -15.68
C PHE A 787 -44.62 -15.01 -16.15
N TYR A 788 -44.24 -13.76 -15.93
CA TYR A 788 -42.87 -13.25 -16.15
C TYR A 788 -41.81 -14.17 -15.52
N ASP A 789 -40.61 -14.26 -16.11
CA ASP A 789 -39.41 -14.67 -15.37
C ASP A 789 -38.55 -13.42 -15.12
N ILE A 790 -38.31 -13.10 -13.84
CA ILE A 790 -37.52 -11.91 -13.46
C ILE A 790 -36.09 -12.00 -14.01
N ALA A 791 -35.55 -13.22 -14.18
CA ALA A 791 -34.24 -13.43 -14.77
C ALA A 791 -34.18 -13.15 -16.29
N SER A 792 -35.33 -12.99 -16.97
CA SER A 792 -35.41 -12.68 -18.41
C SER A 792 -36.04 -11.33 -18.75
N ILE A 793 -36.46 -10.53 -17.75
CA ILE A 793 -37.04 -9.20 -18.00
C ILE A 793 -35.94 -8.26 -18.50
N THR A 794 -36.17 -7.61 -19.65
CA THR A 794 -35.33 -6.50 -20.12
C THR A 794 -35.73 -5.21 -19.40
N TRP A 795 -34.76 -4.57 -18.73
CA TRP A 795 -34.99 -3.36 -17.93
C TRP A 795 -35.55 -2.22 -18.77
N ASN A 796 -36.63 -1.59 -18.28
CA ASN A 796 -37.35 -0.50 -18.94
C ASN A 796 -38.02 0.44 -17.91
N ASP A 797 -38.71 1.49 -18.37
CA ASP A 797 -39.33 2.48 -17.48
C ASP A 797 -40.50 1.93 -16.63
N ASN A 798 -41.21 0.89 -17.09
CA ASN A 798 -42.20 0.20 -16.25
C ASN A 798 -41.52 -0.59 -15.14
N CYS A 799 -40.35 -1.20 -15.39
CA CYS A 799 -39.51 -1.79 -14.34
C CYS A 799 -39.02 -0.73 -13.34
N ARG A 800 -38.60 0.45 -13.82
CA ARG A 800 -38.19 1.58 -12.99
C ARG A 800 -39.34 2.08 -12.10
N GLN A 801 -40.55 2.22 -12.66
CA GLN A 801 -41.74 2.62 -11.91
C GLN A 801 -42.18 1.56 -10.89
N ALA A 802 -42.16 0.27 -11.27
CA ALA A 802 -42.48 -0.83 -10.37
C ALA A 802 -41.49 -0.92 -9.19
N LEU A 803 -40.18 -0.72 -9.45
CA LEU A 803 -39.17 -0.67 -8.40
C LEU A 803 -39.40 0.53 -7.46
N SER A 804 -39.74 1.70 -7.99
CA SER A 804 -40.09 2.89 -7.18
C SER A 804 -41.19 2.55 -6.17
N ARG A 805 -42.33 2.02 -6.63
CA ARG A 805 -43.48 1.68 -5.76
C ARG A 805 -43.16 0.61 -4.71
N VAL A 806 -42.24 -0.32 -4.99
CA VAL A 806 -41.77 -1.33 -4.02
C VAL A 806 -40.84 -0.68 -2.99
N MET A 807 -39.90 0.15 -3.43
CA MET A 807 -38.91 0.82 -2.57
C MET A 807 -39.56 1.88 -1.68
N GLU A 808 -40.50 2.67 -2.19
CA GLU A 808 -41.27 3.68 -1.46
C GLU A 808 -41.95 3.11 -0.20
N GLU A 809 -42.40 1.84 -0.22
CA GLU A 809 -42.98 1.22 0.97
C GLU A 809 -41.94 0.67 1.95
N ILE A 810 -40.80 0.17 1.47
CA ILE A 810 -39.63 -0.19 2.31
C ILE A 810 -39.09 1.05 3.06
N MET A 811 -39.32 2.24 2.51
CA MET A 811 -38.82 3.52 3.02
C MET A 811 -39.89 4.41 3.67
N ARG A 812 -41.10 3.90 3.92
CA ARG A 812 -42.06 4.57 4.81
C ARG A 812 -41.48 4.68 6.22
N GLN A 813 -41.60 5.87 6.82
CA GLN A 813 -40.94 6.23 8.09
C GLN A 813 -41.89 6.24 9.29
#